data_AF-A0A7M5V2L5-F1
#
_entry.id   AF-A0A7M5V2L5-F1
#
_cell.length_a   1.000
_cell.length_b   1.000
_cell.length_c   1.000
_cell.angle_alpha   90.00
_cell.angle_beta   90.00
_cell.angle_gamma   90.00
#
_symmetry.space_group_name_H-M   'P 1'
#
loop_
_entity.id
_entity.type
_entity.pdbx_description
1 polymer ?
#
loop_
_entity_poly.entity_id
_entity_poly.type
_entity_poly.pdbx_seq_one_letter_code
_entity_poly.pdbx_strand_id
1 'polypeptide(L)'
;MASYFGLTTEQFAENLRDNYQRHETEQHATEPLEAAQEFVCNTFPSPEAVVSGARHMLAYQISRDPIVKQTVRQIFYDKAKIQISPTKKGKKEIDDFHAAAPFKYLRNKPVRDLSGEQFFKMCHAEQEKLVKIKIAIDADLPNGAQSYLDEIKQLFYRDEYSNLVQEWNKQRCQVLDIALNKMLYPQLSKELKSKLLNESVDFTLMTCGLKLRNWISVRPYQADSSYKEGGHENVESEHTCCPVLSCSFTVDKESASYFAMIDADGQMVDFLRLKHLLWRRNSRKENERKAKEKDMEILKNFILRHQPRAVAISAETRESTSVMEDISRAITELEQEQSMSTIYVELVDAEVARLYQDSPRGRAEFPDYPPLLRHAISIARRLQDPLEEFANLCETEDELLCLRFHQLQEYLPRDRLAKRMQIEFINVVNEVGVDINRALEFTHSTILTHFLCGLGPRKANHLMKTIRQNGGRLDNRSQLVTVCEMGLQVFLNCAGFIRIEPSEANDDRYEVLDGTRIHPETYDWPRKMAVDSADDNDVPENPTMAVEEVMTDPGRLKDLDLDAFAEELARQGYGNKQITLYDIRDELSYRFKDHRPPFRGLGFQEKFELLTGETQQTLYYGKLITCLATGFAFKKATRDELDSANPTRNDETNLWKCPFCLKDTFLDLSEVWTHFDNGSCPGQAVGVRTRLDNGISGFISNKNISDKGVRRPEERVRVGMTLHARVIKINYERFQVDLTCKSSELADAQGKFASPKDLYYDQENADKEKKQEENKKQIQAKRTTYLKRVIAHPSFKNVTFKDAEKLLDTMTQGDCIVRPSSKGCDHLTVTWKIKDNIYQHIDVREDGKENDFSIGKSLWIDNEEYEDLDEIMARHISPLAAHAREIITHKYYKESDGTKAKLEEILMMEKRKAPGRIPYFFSCSKQFPGKFMLGYMPRKKPRVEYVAITPDGFRYRGRVHGTINNLLKWFKEHFRDPVPGAGAPGSRRQQYGQTPLSMGGGSVSGNTPYTPSATPSNLLDDSEANSLMQQYQFGDSRVTPAYSTSGFTPSDTPSSNFGDNNYWGGTPRTPKTPQMHHGGGDRYHQGGKQRQHHSRGRHHNRR
;
A
#
# COMPACT_ATOMS: atom_id res chain seq x y z
N MET A 1 10.10 -16.53 53.41
CA MET A 1 9.22 -16.74 52.23
C MET A 1 9.91 -16.70 50.87
N ALA A 2 10.30 -15.55 50.28
CA ALA A 2 10.77 -15.53 48.87
C ALA A 2 12.02 -16.39 48.60
N SER A 3 12.90 -16.55 49.60
CA SER A 3 14.03 -17.49 49.58
C SER A 3 13.64 -18.97 49.53
N TYR A 4 12.45 -19.34 49.99
CA TYR A 4 12.00 -20.75 50.07
C TYR A 4 11.67 -21.37 48.70
N PHE A 5 11.75 -20.58 47.62
CA PHE A 5 11.57 -21.07 46.25
C PHE A 5 12.77 -21.90 45.75
N GLY A 6 13.93 -21.84 46.42
CA GLY A 6 15.00 -22.85 46.27
C GLY A 6 16.17 -22.51 45.34
N LEU A 7 16.13 -21.38 44.63
CA LEU A 7 17.25 -20.83 43.89
C LEU A 7 17.27 -19.31 44.05
N THR A 8 18.45 -18.71 44.14
CA THR A 8 18.59 -17.26 43.98
C THR A 8 18.38 -16.86 42.51
N THR A 9 18.12 -15.58 42.26
CA THR A 9 17.97 -15.08 40.89
C THR A 9 19.26 -15.19 40.08
N GLU A 10 20.41 -15.07 40.74
CA GLU A 10 21.74 -15.20 40.12
C GLU A 10 22.02 -16.65 39.71
N GLN A 11 21.72 -17.63 40.59
CA GLN A 11 21.85 -19.06 40.28
C GLN A 11 20.94 -19.46 39.11
N PHE A 12 19.68 -19.01 39.12
CA PHE A 12 18.77 -19.24 38.01
C PHE A 12 19.23 -18.53 36.72
N ALA A 13 19.85 -17.36 36.81
CA ALA A 13 20.42 -16.65 35.67
C ALA A 13 21.62 -17.40 35.05
N GLU A 14 22.48 -18.01 35.88
CA GLU A 14 23.54 -18.91 35.39
C GLU A 14 22.95 -20.15 34.71
N ASN A 15 21.96 -20.82 35.32
CA ASN A 15 21.29 -21.98 34.70
C ASN A 15 20.70 -21.63 33.33
N LEU A 16 20.11 -20.44 33.20
CA LEU A 16 19.49 -19.95 31.96
C LEU A 16 20.53 -19.55 30.90
N ARG A 17 21.65 -18.93 31.29
CA ARG A 17 22.76 -18.59 30.38
C ARG A 17 23.45 -19.83 29.85
N ASP A 18 23.73 -20.78 30.74
CA ASP A 18 24.46 -22.03 30.45
C ASP A 18 23.51 -23.09 29.83
N ASN A 19 22.20 -22.79 29.74
CA ASN A 19 21.10 -23.63 29.27
C ASN A 19 21.11 -25.06 29.86
N TYR A 20 21.50 -25.15 31.14
CA TYR A 20 21.74 -26.38 31.88
C TYR A 20 21.55 -26.12 33.38
N GLN A 21 21.08 -27.11 34.14
CA GLN A 21 20.87 -26.97 35.58
C GLN A 21 22.21 -27.09 36.34
N ARG A 22 23.01 -26.02 36.29
CA ARG A 22 24.29 -25.89 36.99
C ARG A 22 24.12 -25.77 38.51
N HIS A 23 23.01 -25.19 38.96
CA HIS A 23 22.58 -25.10 40.35
C HIS A 23 21.26 -25.87 40.51
N GLU A 24 21.25 -26.89 41.35
CA GLU A 24 20.03 -27.66 41.69
C GLU A 24 19.09 -26.85 42.58
N THR A 25 17.78 -27.11 42.44
CA THR A 25 16.76 -26.38 43.21
C THR A 25 16.61 -26.95 44.63
N GLU A 26 16.96 -26.14 45.63
CA GLU A 26 16.73 -26.47 47.05
C GLU A 26 15.23 -26.57 47.36
N GLN A 27 14.87 -27.39 48.35
CA GLN A 27 13.47 -27.70 48.65
C GLN A 27 13.13 -27.40 50.11
N HIS A 28 12.13 -26.54 50.33
CA HIS A 28 11.60 -26.27 51.66
C HIS A 28 10.82 -27.47 52.21
N ALA A 29 10.91 -27.69 53.52
CA ALA A 29 10.37 -28.88 54.19
C ALA A 29 8.83 -28.87 54.38
N THR A 30 8.21 -27.70 54.41
CA THR A 30 6.76 -27.49 54.57
C THR A 30 6.10 -27.00 53.29
N GLU A 31 4.79 -27.20 53.15
CA GLU A 31 4.04 -26.81 51.93
C GLU A 31 3.97 -25.28 51.73
N PRO A 32 3.79 -24.77 50.49
CA PRO A 32 3.88 -23.34 50.21
C PRO A 32 2.91 -22.44 51.00
N LEU A 33 1.73 -22.95 51.38
CA LEU A 33 0.75 -22.21 52.17
C LEU A 33 1.06 -22.27 53.69
N GLU A 34 1.60 -23.39 54.17
CA GLU A 34 2.04 -23.55 55.55
C GLU A 34 3.27 -22.66 55.84
N ALA A 35 4.28 -22.72 54.97
CA ALA A 35 5.46 -21.84 55.03
C ALA A 35 5.13 -20.33 54.90
N ALA A 36 3.95 -20.01 54.35
CA ALA A 36 3.46 -18.64 54.24
C ALA A 36 2.71 -18.14 55.49
N GLN A 37 2.23 -19.04 56.35
CA GLN A 37 1.51 -18.71 57.59
C GLN A 37 2.38 -17.86 58.54
N GLU A 38 3.69 -18.11 58.57
CA GLU A 38 4.69 -17.38 59.37
C GLU A 38 4.86 -15.90 58.97
N PHE A 39 4.46 -15.53 57.74
CA PHE A 39 4.68 -14.19 57.18
C PHE A 39 3.38 -13.38 56.99
N VAL A 40 2.25 -13.86 57.54
CA VAL A 40 0.96 -13.17 57.52
C VAL A 40 1.03 -11.89 58.36
N CYS A 41 0.60 -10.76 57.80
CA CYS A 41 0.68 -9.46 58.45
C CYS A 41 -0.41 -8.49 57.95
N ASN A 42 -0.50 -7.28 58.51
CA ASN A 42 -1.50 -6.27 58.13
C ASN A 42 -1.50 -5.93 56.61
N THR A 43 -0.37 -6.10 55.92
CA THR A 43 -0.22 -5.87 54.47
C THR A 43 -0.58 -7.12 53.64
N PHE A 44 -0.43 -8.32 54.21
CA PHE A 44 -0.70 -9.61 53.57
C PHE A 44 -1.57 -10.46 54.52
N PRO A 45 -2.90 -10.23 54.53
CA PRO A 45 -3.79 -10.73 55.58
C PRO A 45 -4.15 -12.22 55.47
N SER A 46 -3.60 -12.95 54.49
CA SER A 46 -3.78 -14.40 54.34
C SER A 46 -2.53 -15.06 53.74
N PRO A 47 -2.32 -16.38 53.92
CA PRO A 47 -1.20 -17.10 53.33
C PRO A 47 -1.16 -17.03 51.80
N GLU A 48 -2.31 -17.01 51.12
CA GLU A 48 -2.39 -16.87 49.67
C GLU A 48 -1.90 -15.48 49.21
N ALA A 49 -2.21 -14.43 49.99
CA ALA A 49 -1.71 -13.08 49.76
C ALA A 49 -0.18 -13.02 49.94
N VAL A 50 0.35 -13.68 50.97
CA VAL A 50 1.80 -13.84 51.20
C VAL A 50 2.47 -14.57 50.03
N VAL A 51 1.95 -15.73 49.60
CA VAL A 51 2.46 -16.48 48.44
C VAL A 51 2.36 -15.66 47.14
N SER A 52 1.31 -14.86 46.98
CA SER A 52 1.17 -13.94 45.84
C SER A 52 2.22 -12.81 45.87
N GLY A 53 2.46 -12.21 47.03
CA GLY A 53 3.51 -11.20 47.22
C GLY A 53 4.91 -11.77 46.97
N ALA A 54 5.21 -12.95 47.51
CA ALA A 54 6.49 -13.63 47.31
C ALA A 54 6.72 -14.02 45.84
N ARG A 55 5.71 -14.58 45.14
CA ARG A 55 5.79 -14.85 43.70
C ARG A 55 6.06 -13.59 42.89
N HIS A 56 5.36 -12.50 43.18
CA HIS A 56 5.55 -11.23 42.48
C HIS A 56 6.93 -10.61 42.76
N MET A 57 7.44 -10.70 43.99
CA MET A 57 8.78 -10.23 44.34
C MET A 57 9.86 -11.01 43.57
N LEU A 58 9.83 -12.34 43.62
CA LEU A 58 10.83 -13.16 42.93
C LEU A 58 10.73 -13.00 41.40
N ALA A 59 9.52 -12.93 40.84
CA ALA A 59 9.32 -12.66 39.42
C ALA A 59 9.84 -11.27 39.02
N TYR A 60 9.69 -10.27 39.88
CA TYR A 60 10.25 -8.95 39.67
C TYR A 60 11.79 -9.00 39.68
N GLN A 61 12.41 -9.66 40.66
CA GLN A 61 13.87 -9.82 40.73
C GLN A 61 14.42 -10.53 39.48
N ILE A 62 13.82 -11.65 39.07
CA ILE A 62 14.18 -12.37 37.82
C ILE A 62 14.00 -11.47 36.58
N SER A 63 12.94 -10.66 36.51
CA SER A 63 12.71 -9.73 35.39
C SER A 63 13.69 -8.55 35.31
N ARG A 64 14.50 -8.33 36.38
CA ARG A 64 15.45 -7.23 36.51
C ARG A 64 16.91 -7.69 36.45
N ASP A 65 17.17 -8.99 36.57
CA ASP A 65 18.51 -9.55 36.43
C ASP A 65 19.11 -9.27 35.03
N PRO A 66 20.36 -8.76 34.93
CA PRO A 66 20.96 -8.43 33.64
C PRO A 66 21.20 -9.63 32.72
N ILE A 67 21.57 -10.79 33.29
CA ILE A 67 21.90 -12.00 32.53
C ILE A 67 20.61 -12.63 32.00
N VAL A 68 19.59 -12.84 32.85
CA VAL A 68 18.25 -13.28 32.43
C VAL A 68 17.71 -12.37 31.33
N LYS A 69 17.77 -11.05 31.54
CA LYS A 69 17.26 -10.11 30.54
C LYS A 69 18.02 -10.15 29.22
N GLN A 70 19.33 -10.42 29.23
CA GLN A 70 20.12 -10.52 28.00
C GLN A 70 19.87 -11.84 27.24
N THR A 71 19.90 -12.98 27.93
CA THR A 71 19.63 -14.29 27.32
C THR A 71 18.20 -14.37 26.78
N VAL A 72 17.20 -13.92 27.55
CA VAL A 72 15.80 -13.87 27.10
C VAL A 72 15.62 -12.85 25.96
N ARG A 73 16.37 -11.74 25.91
CA ARG A 73 16.35 -10.81 24.77
C ARG A 73 16.81 -11.50 23.48
N GLN A 74 17.97 -12.17 23.50
CA GLN A 74 18.53 -12.82 22.32
C GLN A 74 17.55 -13.87 21.79
N ILE A 75 17.10 -14.79 22.64
CA ILE A 75 16.17 -15.86 22.24
C ILE A 75 14.80 -15.29 21.83
N PHE A 76 14.32 -14.21 22.45
CA PHE A 76 13.11 -13.51 22.00
C PHE A 76 13.30 -12.86 20.63
N TYR A 77 14.48 -12.29 20.31
CA TYR A 77 14.71 -11.65 19.01
C TYR A 77 14.80 -12.69 17.88
N ASP A 78 15.40 -13.84 18.14
CA ASP A 78 15.59 -14.91 17.15
C ASP A 78 14.31 -15.75 16.92
N LYS A 79 13.59 -16.11 18.00
CA LYS A 79 12.35 -16.90 17.93
C LYS A 79 11.08 -16.05 17.74
N ALA A 80 11.13 -14.71 17.79
CA ALA A 80 9.94 -13.85 17.67
C ALA A 80 9.25 -13.96 16.31
N LYS A 81 7.92 -13.95 16.38
CA LYS A 81 7.01 -13.97 15.22
C LYS A 81 6.01 -12.83 15.29
N ILE A 82 5.59 -12.37 14.12
CA ILE A 82 4.59 -11.33 13.92
C ILE A 82 3.25 -11.97 13.56
N GLN A 83 2.21 -11.49 14.24
CA GLN A 83 0.81 -11.71 13.89
C GLN A 83 0.18 -10.34 13.57
N ILE A 84 -0.49 -10.23 12.42
CA ILE A 84 -1.23 -9.02 12.01
C ILE A 84 -2.69 -9.38 11.83
N SER A 85 -3.57 -8.57 12.43
CA SER A 85 -5.03 -8.72 12.33
C SER A 85 -5.67 -7.38 11.94
N PRO A 86 -6.68 -7.35 11.04
CA PRO A 86 -7.28 -6.11 10.59
C PRO A 86 -8.35 -5.63 11.58
N THR A 87 -8.43 -4.32 11.80
CA THR A 87 -9.41 -3.71 12.71
C THR A 87 -10.79 -3.61 12.04
N LYS A 88 -11.81 -3.13 12.78
CA LYS A 88 -13.13 -2.79 12.20
C LYS A 88 -13.05 -1.72 11.08
N LYS A 89 -11.96 -0.93 11.03
CA LYS A 89 -11.66 0.04 9.97
C LYS A 89 -11.01 -0.67 8.78
N GLY A 90 -9.86 -1.32 8.98
CA GLY A 90 -9.13 -2.00 7.91
C GLY A 90 -9.86 -3.18 7.26
N LYS A 91 -10.81 -3.82 7.93
CA LYS A 91 -11.69 -4.82 7.28
C LYS A 91 -12.56 -4.23 6.16
N LYS A 92 -12.89 -2.93 6.23
CA LYS A 92 -13.67 -2.20 5.22
C LYS A 92 -12.81 -1.49 4.18
N GLU A 93 -11.69 -0.92 4.61
CA GLU A 93 -10.87 0.00 3.80
C GLU A 93 -9.69 -0.68 3.11
N ILE A 94 -9.16 -1.79 3.65
CA ILE A 94 -8.19 -2.62 2.93
C ILE A 94 -8.99 -3.52 1.99
N ASP A 95 -9.12 -3.14 0.72
CA ASP A 95 -9.58 -4.03 -0.35
C ASP A 95 -8.44 -4.98 -0.80
N ASP A 96 -8.59 -5.66 -1.94
CA ASP A 96 -7.58 -6.59 -2.46
C ASP A 96 -6.41 -5.89 -3.21
N PHE A 97 -6.45 -4.55 -3.35
CA PHE A 97 -5.47 -3.74 -4.10
C PHE A 97 -4.78 -2.66 -3.25
N HIS A 98 -5.28 -2.41 -2.03
CA HIS A 98 -4.69 -1.54 -1.03
C HIS A 98 -3.27 -2.00 -0.65
N ALA A 99 -2.35 -1.08 -0.36
CA ALA A 99 -0.94 -1.40 -0.05
C ALA A 99 -0.75 -2.32 1.19
N ALA A 100 -1.77 -2.40 2.05
CA ALA A 100 -1.82 -3.30 3.21
C ALA A 100 -2.48 -4.67 2.94
N ALA A 101 -2.99 -4.92 1.73
CA ALA A 101 -3.65 -6.19 1.39
C ALA A 101 -2.71 -7.42 1.53
N PRO A 102 -1.44 -7.39 1.07
CA PRO A 102 -0.54 -8.56 1.17
C PRO A 102 -0.22 -9.01 2.60
N PHE A 103 -0.40 -8.13 3.59
CA PHE A 103 -0.15 -8.41 5.01
C PHE A 103 -1.40 -8.22 5.91
N LYS A 104 -2.60 -8.13 5.32
CA LYS A 104 -3.87 -7.89 6.02
C LYS A 104 -4.15 -8.91 7.13
N TYR A 105 -3.77 -10.16 6.89
CA TYR A 105 -3.81 -11.27 7.85
C TYR A 105 -2.46 -12.01 7.83
N LEU A 106 -1.47 -11.57 8.62
CA LEU A 106 -0.23 -12.35 8.81
C LEU A 106 -0.33 -13.23 10.05
N ARG A 107 0.14 -14.47 9.94
CA ARG A 107 0.22 -15.42 11.06
C ARG A 107 1.60 -16.03 11.12
N ASN A 108 2.25 -15.84 12.27
CA ASN A 108 3.50 -16.47 12.64
C ASN A 108 4.73 -16.15 11.76
N LYS A 109 4.73 -15.03 11.01
CA LYS A 109 5.89 -14.59 10.22
C LYS A 109 7.09 -14.34 11.14
N PRO A 110 8.23 -15.05 11.00
CA PRO A 110 9.43 -14.78 11.80
C PRO A 110 9.93 -13.35 11.61
N VAL A 111 10.42 -12.72 12.67
CA VAL A 111 10.92 -11.34 12.61
C VAL A 111 12.12 -11.20 11.66
N ARG A 112 13.00 -12.21 11.63
CA ARG A 112 14.16 -12.28 10.71
C ARG A 112 13.78 -12.36 9.22
N ASP A 113 12.53 -12.72 8.90
CA ASP A 113 12.01 -12.85 7.53
C ASP A 113 11.40 -11.51 7.03
N LEU A 114 11.52 -10.42 7.81
CA LEU A 114 11.25 -9.06 7.37
C LEU A 114 12.45 -8.52 6.59
N SER A 115 12.18 -7.85 5.47
CA SER A 115 13.22 -7.15 4.69
C SER A 115 12.78 -5.73 4.29
N GLY A 116 13.75 -4.82 4.30
CA GLY A 116 13.58 -3.42 3.90
C GLY A 116 12.40 -2.70 4.58
N GLU A 117 11.61 -2.01 3.77
CA GLU A 117 10.47 -1.19 4.21
C GLU A 117 9.23 -1.98 4.69
N GLN A 118 9.21 -3.33 4.65
CA GLN A 118 8.02 -4.13 4.99
C GLN A 118 7.44 -3.78 6.35
N PHE A 119 8.28 -3.69 7.38
CA PHE A 119 7.84 -3.39 8.75
C PHE A 119 7.38 -1.94 8.91
N PHE A 120 7.94 -1.00 8.14
CA PHE A 120 7.51 0.40 8.12
C PHE A 120 6.10 0.53 7.53
N LYS A 121 5.80 -0.17 6.42
CA LYS A 121 4.44 -0.29 5.85
C LYS A 121 3.44 -0.87 6.85
N MET A 122 3.83 -1.91 7.59
CA MET A 122 2.99 -2.51 8.64
C MET A 122 2.70 -1.52 9.78
N CYS A 123 3.73 -0.83 10.27
CA CYS A 123 3.59 0.16 11.36
C CYS A 123 2.75 1.37 10.94
N HIS A 124 2.90 1.85 9.70
CA HIS A 124 2.08 2.92 9.16
C HIS A 124 0.59 2.53 9.10
N ALA A 125 0.26 1.34 8.56
CA ALA A 125 -1.12 0.84 8.54
C ALA A 125 -1.72 0.62 9.95
N GLU A 126 -0.88 0.44 10.98
CA GLU A 126 -1.32 0.40 12.39
C GLU A 126 -1.56 1.81 12.96
N GLN A 127 -0.73 2.80 12.62
CA GLN A 127 -0.94 4.21 12.98
C GLN A 127 -2.27 4.75 12.42
N GLU A 128 -2.59 4.38 11.16
CA GLU A 128 -3.88 4.64 10.52
C GLU A 128 -5.05 3.85 11.13
N LYS A 129 -4.78 2.96 12.08
CA LYS A 129 -5.72 2.06 12.77
C LYS A 129 -6.41 1.07 11.81
N LEU A 130 -5.78 0.74 10.68
CA LEU A 130 -6.27 -0.27 9.74
C LEU A 130 -5.97 -1.68 10.24
N VAL A 131 -4.76 -1.92 10.74
CA VAL A 131 -4.33 -3.21 11.32
C VAL A 131 -3.92 -3.08 12.78
N LYS A 132 -3.67 -4.22 13.44
CA LYS A 132 -3.03 -4.34 14.75
C LYS A 132 -1.90 -5.36 14.65
N ILE A 133 -0.70 -4.97 15.07
CA ILE A 133 0.50 -5.83 15.12
C ILE A 133 0.62 -6.43 16.53
N LYS A 134 0.94 -7.72 16.60
CA LYS A 134 1.36 -8.42 17.82
C LYS A 134 2.68 -9.13 17.52
N ILE A 135 3.70 -8.92 18.35
CA ILE A 135 4.96 -9.67 18.30
C ILE A 135 4.94 -10.65 19.49
N ALA A 136 5.19 -11.93 19.24
CA ALA A 136 5.25 -12.96 20.27
C ALA A 136 6.15 -14.13 19.84
N ILE A 137 6.79 -14.78 20.81
CA ILE A 137 7.72 -15.89 20.59
C ILE A 137 6.97 -17.22 20.34
N ASP A 138 6.14 -17.62 21.31
CA ASP A 138 5.30 -18.82 21.29
C ASP A 138 3.94 -18.56 20.60
N ALA A 139 3.96 -17.83 19.50
CA ALA A 139 2.77 -17.51 18.70
C ALA A 139 2.24 -18.77 18.00
N ASP A 140 1.00 -19.17 18.31
CA ASP A 140 0.27 -20.33 17.77
C ASP A 140 1.15 -21.58 17.58
N LEU A 141 1.64 -22.13 18.69
CA LEU A 141 2.36 -23.41 18.71
C LEU A 141 1.48 -24.56 18.16
N PRO A 142 2.03 -25.48 17.34
CA PRO A 142 1.36 -26.73 16.99
C PRO A 142 1.05 -27.59 18.22
N ASN A 143 -0.02 -28.40 18.15
CA ASN A 143 -0.38 -29.33 19.22
C ASN A 143 0.81 -30.27 19.54
N GLY A 144 1.34 -30.18 20.76
CA GLY A 144 2.49 -30.98 21.23
C GLY A 144 3.86 -30.30 21.12
N ALA A 145 3.97 -29.11 20.52
CA ALA A 145 5.20 -28.32 20.57
C ALA A 145 5.36 -27.66 21.95
N GLN A 146 6.55 -27.77 22.54
CA GLN A 146 6.90 -27.08 23.79
C GLN A 146 7.06 -25.57 23.54
N SER A 147 6.67 -24.75 24.52
CA SER A 147 6.93 -23.31 24.51
C SER A 147 8.32 -22.99 25.04
N TYR A 148 8.87 -21.81 24.76
CA TYR A 148 10.13 -21.37 25.39
C TYR A 148 9.99 -21.29 26.93
N LEU A 149 8.79 -21.02 27.45
CA LEU A 149 8.49 -21.15 28.88
C LEU A 149 8.65 -22.59 29.38
N ASP A 150 8.33 -23.61 28.57
CA ASP A 150 8.49 -25.04 28.91
C ASP A 150 9.94 -25.53 28.81
N GLU A 151 10.74 -24.96 27.91
CA GLU A 151 12.20 -25.12 27.91
C GLU A 151 12.80 -24.58 29.22
N ILE A 152 12.52 -23.33 29.59
CA ILE A 152 13.08 -22.67 30.78
C ILE A 152 12.64 -23.32 32.10
N LYS A 153 11.38 -23.80 32.18
CA LYS A 153 10.83 -24.40 33.41
C LYS A 153 11.73 -25.50 33.99
N GLN A 154 12.35 -26.32 33.14
CA GLN A 154 13.24 -27.40 33.55
C GLN A 154 14.43 -26.88 34.38
N LEU A 155 14.97 -25.70 34.02
CA LEU A 155 16.13 -25.06 34.66
C LEU A 155 15.83 -24.45 36.05
N PHE A 156 14.56 -24.45 36.47
CA PHE A 156 14.07 -23.89 37.74
C PHE A 156 13.25 -24.89 38.57
N TYR A 157 13.20 -26.17 38.17
CA TYR A 157 12.45 -27.21 38.86
C TYR A 157 13.35 -28.14 39.67
N ARG A 158 12.72 -29.03 40.43
CA ARG A 158 13.31 -30.22 41.04
C ARG A 158 12.53 -31.43 40.53
N ASP A 159 13.21 -32.42 39.94
CA ASP A 159 12.58 -33.59 39.33
C ASP A 159 12.28 -34.69 40.37
N GLU A 160 11.30 -34.41 41.24
CA GLU A 160 10.81 -35.36 42.24
C GLU A 160 9.27 -35.41 42.23
N TYR A 161 8.73 -36.63 42.32
CA TYR A 161 7.28 -36.90 42.26
C TYR A 161 6.55 -36.69 43.60
N SER A 162 7.19 -36.08 44.60
CA SER A 162 6.58 -35.78 45.90
C SER A 162 5.53 -34.65 45.79
N ASN A 163 4.37 -34.79 46.45
CA ASN A 163 3.32 -33.77 46.47
C ASN A 163 3.85 -32.38 46.90
N LEU A 164 4.72 -32.36 47.91
CA LEU A 164 5.41 -31.18 48.39
C LEU A 164 6.21 -30.48 47.27
N VAL A 165 6.98 -31.25 46.52
CA VAL A 165 7.79 -30.75 45.39
C VAL A 165 6.90 -30.31 44.24
N GLN A 166 5.80 -31.00 43.97
CA GLN A 166 4.83 -30.63 42.92
C GLN A 166 4.14 -29.29 43.24
N GLU A 167 3.68 -29.05 44.47
CA GLU A 167 3.09 -27.76 44.85
C GLU A 167 4.12 -26.62 44.87
N TRP A 168 5.36 -26.88 45.27
CA TRP A 168 6.44 -25.87 45.15
C TRP A 168 6.81 -25.61 43.68
N ASN A 169 6.99 -26.64 42.84
CA ASN A 169 7.19 -26.49 41.39
C ASN A 169 6.05 -25.71 40.74
N LYS A 170 4.80 -25.95 41.14
CA LYS A 170 3.61 -25.20 40.69
C LYS A 170 3.66 -23.71 41.06
N GLN A 171 4.23 -23.33 42.21
CA GLN A 171 4.52 -21.91 42.49
C GLN A 171 5.68 -21.39 41.61
N ARG A 172 6.75 -22.19 41.42
CA ARG A 172 7.88 -21.87 40.54
C ARG A 172 7.43 -21.62 39.08
N CYS A 173 6.49 -22.40 38.53
CA CYS A 173 5.82 -22.17 37.24
C CYS A 173 5.31 -20.73 37.12
N GLN A 174 4.64 -20.26 38.17
CA GLN A 174 3.85 -19.03 38.18
C GLN A 174 4.75 -17.81 38.40
N VAL A 175 5.90 -17.97 39.06
CA VAL A 175 6.97 -16.97 39.07
C VAL A 175 7.48 -16.73 37.64
N LEU A 176 7.81 -17.79 36.90
CA LEU A 176 8.30 -17.67 35.52
C LEU A 176 7.24 -17.10 34.56
N ASP A 177 5.96 -17.50 34.68
CA ASP A 177 4.87 -16.87 33.92
C ASP A 177 4.78 -15.36 34.17
N ILE A 178 4.84 -14.92 35.43
CA ILE A 178 4.79 -13.49 35.77
C ILE A 178 6.03 -12.76 35.22
N ALA A 179 7.24 -13.33 35.42
CA ALA A 179 8.50 -12.72 34.97
C ALA A 179 8.56 -12.59 33.44
N LEU A 180 8.16 -13.63 32.69
CA LEU A 180 8.24 -13.66 31.23
C LEU A 180 7.03 -12.98 30.59
N ASN A 181 5.82 -13.53 30.77
CA ASN A 181 4.62 -13.08 30.04
C ASN A 181 4.12 -11.69 30.48
N LYS A 182 4.32 -11.30 31.75
CA LYS A 182 3.77 -10.04 32.30
C LYS A 182 4.82 -8.93 32.44
N MET A 183 6.11 -9.26 32.58
CA MET A 183 7.17 -8.27 32.79
C MET A 183 8.15 -8.16 31.61
N LEU A 184 8.80 -9.25 31.19
CA LEU A 184 9.86 -9.21 30.16
C LEU A 184 9.32 -9.14 28.72
N TYR A 185 8.48 -10.07 28.28
CA TYR A 185 7.98 -10.11 26.88
C TYR A 185 7.27 -8.81 26.44
N PRO A 186 6.46 -8.12 27.27
CA PRO A 186 5.88 -6.83 26.89
C PRO A 186 6.93 -5.72 26.68
N GLN A 187 8.02 -5.74 27.46
CA GLN A 187 9.14 -4.81 27.29
C GLN A 187 9.95 -5.15 26.04
N LEU A 188 10.35 -6.42 25.87
CA LEU A 188 11.14 -6.89 24.72
C LEU A 188 10.37 -6.77 23.40
N SER A 189 9.05 -6.97 23.40
CA SER A 189 8.19 -6.71 22.23
C SER A 189 8.20 -5.23 21.83
N LYS A 190 8.26 -4.30 22.79
CA LYS A 190 8.37 -2.85 22.50
C LYS A 190 9.78 -2.46 22.07
N GLU A 191 10.80 -3.04 22.69
CA GLU A 191 12.22 -2.84 22.35
C GLU A 191 12.47 -3.30 20.90
N LEU A 192 12.08 -4.54 20.56
CA LEU A 192 12.19 -5.11 19.22
C LEU A 192 11.38 -4.33 18.17
N LYS A 193 10.14 -3.93 18.50
CA LYS A 193 9.33 -3.09 17.60
C LYS A 193 9.98 -1.75 17.29
N SER A 194 10.66 -1.14 18.27
CA SER A 194 11.38 0.13 18.06
C SER A 194 12.66 -0.10 17.23
N LYS A 195 13.38 -1.20 17.47
CA LYS A 195 14.54 -1.62 16.65
C LYS A 195 14.15 -1.81 15.18
N LEU A 196 13.17 -2.65 14.90
CA LEU A 196 12.71 -2.96 13.53
C LEU A 196 12.14 -1.72 12.81
N LEU A 197 11.48 -0.81 13.54
CA LEU A 197 11.01 0.44 12.96
C LEU A 197 12.19 1.33 12.56
N ASN A 198 13.21 1.46 13.39
CA ASN A 198 14.42 2.20 13.04
C ASN A 198 15.12 1.56 11.83
N GLU A 199 15.35 0.25 11.84
CA GLU A 199 16.02 -0.47 10.73
C GLU A 199 15.29 -0.31 9.39
N SER A 200 13.95 -0.37 9.38
CA SER A 200 13.15 -0.19 8.16
C SER A 200 13.00 1.28 7.73
N VAL A 201 13.03 2.24 8.67
CA VAL A 201 13.15 3.69 8.37
C VAL A 201 14.52 4.00 7.77
N ASP A 202 15.60 3.43 8.31
CA ASP A 202 16.98 3.64 7.86
C ASP A 202 17.22 3.03 6.48
N PHE A 203 16.65 1.85 6.20
CA PHE A 203 16.58 1.30 4.84
C PHE A 203 15.83 2.24 3.89
N THR A 204 14.67 2.76 4.30
CA THR A 204 13.87 3.66 3.45
C THR A 204 14.63 4.98 3.17
N LEU A 205 15.32 5.53 4.16
CA LEU A 205 16.24 6.67 3.99
C LEU A 205 17.39 6.32 3.03
N MET A 206 17.97 5.12 3.12
CA MET A 206 18.99 4.65 2.18
C MET A 206 18.47 4.65 0.74
N THR A 207 17.26 4.14 0.50
CA THR A 207 16.58 4.15 -0.81
C THR A 207 16.29 5.57 -1.31
N CYS A 208 15.85 6.49 -0.44
CA CYS A 208 15.62 7.88 -0.80
C CYS A 208 16.91 8.56 -1.30
N GLY A 209 18.01 8.40 -0.53
CA GLY A 209 19.32 8.94 -0.91
C GLY A 209 19.87 8.30 -2.19
N LEU A 210 19.75 6.98 -2.35
CA LEU A 210 20.19 6.30 -3.59
C LEU A 210 19.45 6.82 -4.83
N LYS A 211 18.15 7.16 -4.71
CA LYS A 211 17.41 7.75 -5.82
C LYS A 211 17.88 9.17 -6.16
N LEU A 212 18.19 10.01 -5.15
CA LEU A 212 18.83 11.31 -5.40
C LEU A 212 20.21 11.12 -6.05
N ARG A 213 21.05 10.22 -5.53
CA ARG A 213 22.36 9.91 -6.12
C ARG A 213 22.24 9.55 -7.59
N ASN A 214 21.31 8.67 -7.95
CA ASN A 214 21.05 8.29 -9.35
C ASN A 214 20.54 9.44 -10.25
N TRP A 215 20.12 10.58 -9.68
CA TRP A 215 19.73 11.78 -10.42
C TRP A 215 20.86 12.80 -10.58
N ILE A 216 21.79 12.88 -9.62
CA ILE A 216 22.91 13.84 -9.63
C ILE A 216 24.25 13.22 -10.09
N SER A 217 24.42 11.91 -9.96
CA SER A 217 25.51 11.13 -10.56
C SER A 217 25.25 10.89 -12.05
N VAL A 218 25.20 11.97 -12.83
CA VAL A 218 25.21 11.99 -14.29
C VAL A 218 26.19 13.08 -14.72
N ARG A 219 27.11 12.79 -15.66
CA ARG A 219 28.11 13.77 -16.12
C ARG A 219 27.48 14.81 -17.05
N PRO A 220 28.16 15.94 -17.34
CA PRO A 220 27.61 16.99 -18.19
C PRO A 220 27.21 16.50 -19.58
N TYR A 221 26.18 17.10 -20.17
CA TYR A 221 25.66 16.64 -21.47
C TYR A 221 26.62 16.98 -22.62
N GLN A 222 27.15 15.93 -23.24
CA GLN A 222 27.99 15.97 -24.43
C GLN A 222 27.18 15.49 -25.64
N ALA A 223 27.14 16.29 -26.71
CA ALA A 223 26.38 15.97 -27.91
C ALA A 223 27.11 15.00 -28.87
N ASP A 224 28.44 15.01 -28.92
CA ASP A 224 29.20 14.08 -29.78
C ASP A 224 29.36 12.71 -29.11
N SER A 225 28.51 11.76 -29.51
CA SER A 225 28.67 10.33 -29.19
C SER A 225 29.41 9.54 -30.27
N SER A 226 30.04 10.23 -31.24
CA SER A 226 30.90 9.59 -32.23
C SER A 226 32.26 9.22 -31.63
N TYR A 227 32.34 8.02 -31.05
CA TYR A 227 33.63 7.36 -30.78
C TYR A 227 34.47 7.33 -32.05
N LYS A 228 35.48 8.20 -32.14
CA LYS A 228 36.57 8.05 -33.11
C LYS A 228 37.53 7.02 -32.54
N GLU A 229 37.53 5.81 -33.10
CA GLU A 229 38.60 4.84 -32.86
C GLU A 229 39.92 5.40 -33.41
N GLY A 230 40.71 6.05 -32.54
CA GLY A 230 42.06 6.52 -32.81
C GLY A 230 42.20 8.04 -32.93
N GLY A 231 43.02 8.62 -32.04
CA GLY A 231 43.55 9.98 -32.15
C GLY A 231 43.08 10.96 -31.07
N HIS A 232 43.83 11.02 -29.96
CA HIS A 232 43.87 12.05 -28.91
C HIS A 232 42.53 12.61 -28.39
N GLU A 233 42.21 12.29 -27.13
CA GLU A 233 41.16 12.95 -26.36
C GLU A 233 41.59 14.42 -26.10
N ASN A 234 40.82 15.41 -26.61
CA ASN A 234 40.95 16.80 -26.16
C ASN A 234 40.33 16.90 -24.76
N VAL A 235 41.10 16.59 -23.72
CA VAL A 235 40.64 16.49 -22.31
C VAL A 235 39.89 17.73 -21.83
N GLU A 236 40.30 18.93 -22.29
CA GLU A 236 39.61 20.20 -22.03
C GLU A 236 38.10 20.18 -22.36
N SER A 237 37.70 19.39 -23.36
CA SER A 237 36.31 19.30 -23.82
C SER A 237 35.41 18.36 -23.02
N GLU A 238 35.94 17.59 -22.04
CA GLU A 238 35.08 16.78 -21.16
C GLU A 238 34.36 17.63 -20.08
N HIS A 239 34.88 18.83 -19.76
CA HIS A 239 34.40 19.64 -18.63
C HIS A 239 33.49 20.82 -19.00
N THR A 240 33.45 21.24 -20.27
CA THR A 240 32.55 22.33 -20.72
C THR A 240 31.17 21.78 -21.05
N CYS A 241 30.11 22.38 -20.51
CA CYS A 241 28.75 22.03 -20.94
C CYS A 241 28.51 22.50 -22.37
N CYS A 242 27.62 21.83 -23.12
CA CYS A 242 27.26 22.32 -24.46
C CYS A 242 26.18 23.42 -24.39
N PRO A 243 26.11 24.34 -25.37
CA PRO A 243 24.99 25.29 -25.48
C PRO A 243 23.65 24.57 -25.77
N VAL A 244 22.64 24.83 -24.94
CA VAL A 244 21.33 24.16 -24.96
C VAL A 244 20.20 25.14 -25.25
N LEU A 245 19.38 24.82 -26.25
CA LEU A 245 18.10 25.49 -26.45
C LEU A 245 16.99 24.76 -25.68
N SER A 246 16.48 25.34 -24.62
CA SER A 246 15.31 24.78 -23.91
C SER A 246 13.99 25.12 -24.60
N CYS A 247 12.94 24.33 -24.32
CA CYS A 247 11.55 24.60 -24.65
C CYS A 247 10.67 24.24 -23.45
N SER A 248 9.82 25.17 -22.99
CA SER A 248 8.79 24.95 -21.98
C SER A 248 7.42 25.49 -22.43
N PHE A 249 6.37 24.75 -22.12
CA PHE A 249 5.00 25.05 -22.54
C PHE A 249 3.97 24.50 -21.53
N THR A 250 2.80 25.11 -21.47
CA THR A 250 1.64 24.64 -20.69
C THR A 250 0.69 23.82 -21.55
N VAL A 251 -0.19 23.01 -20.95
CA VAL A 251 -1.24 22.25 -21.69
C VAL A 251 -2.26 23.17 -22.39
N ASP A 252 -2.46 24.38 -21.87
CA ASP A 252 -3.27 25.41 -22.52
C ASP A 252 -2.66 25.88 -23.86
N LYS A 253 -3.54 26.11 -24.84
CA LYS A 253 -3.22 26.46 -26.24
C LYS A 253 -3.41 27.94 -26.57
N GLU A 254 -3.89 28.74 -25.62
CA GLU A 254 -3.91 30.20 -25.71
C GLU A 254 -2.64 30.81 -25.09
N SER A 255 -2.09 30.14 -24.07
CA SER A 255 -0.78 30.38 -23.47
C SER A 255 0.36 30.13 -24.46
N ALA A 256 1.38 30.99 -24.40
CA ALA A 256 2.55 30.92 -25.27
C ALA A 256 3.62 29.99 -24.70
N SER A 257 4.25 29.20 -25.56
CA SER A 257 5.47 28.45 -25.26
C SER A 257 6.69 29.39 -25.25
N TYR A 258 7.66 29.10 -24.38
CA TYR A 258 8.90 29.85 -24.27
C TYR A 258 10.10 28.93 -24.50
N PHE A 259 11.11 29.46 -25.17
CA PHE A 259 12.41 28.83 -25.39
C PHE A 259 13.48 29.74 -24.78
N ALA A 260 14.46 29.18 -24.10
CA ALA A 260 15.63 29.90 -23.61
C ALA A 260 16.91 29.27 -24.17
N MET A 261 17.70 30.06 -24.90
CA MET A 261 19.03 29.68 -25.38
C MET A 261 20.05 29.90 -24.26
N ILE A 262 20.63 28.82 -23.76
CA ILE A 262 21.66 28.84 -22.72
C ILE A 262 23.01 28.50 -23.35
N ASP A 263 24.06 29.24 -22.98
CA ASP A 263 25.43 28.99 -23.43
C ASP A 263 26.12 27.85 -22.67
N ALA A 264 27.38 27.59 -22.98
CA ALA A 264 28.21 26.57 -22.34
C ALA A 264 28.39 26.76 -20.82
N ASP A 265 28.07 27.96 -20.30
CA ASP A 265 28.32 28.36 -18.93
C ASP A 265 27.05 28.47 -18.07
N GLY A 266 25.89 28.11 -18.62
CA GLY A 266 24.61 28.15 -17.89
C GLY A 266 23.97 29.54 -17.83
N GLN A 267 24.42 30.48 -18.67
CA GLN A 267 23.91 31.85 -18.75
C GLN A 267 22.87 32.04 -19.86
N MET A 268 22.01 33.05 -19.68
CA MET A 268 20.87 33.34 -20.57
C MET A 268 21.31 34.21 -21.75
N VAL A 269 21.37 33.64 -22.96
CA VAL A 269 21.82 34.35 -24.17
C VAL A 269 20.67 35.10 -24.87
N ASP A 270 19.61 34.39 -25.24
CA ASP A 270 18.47 34.93 -26.00
C ASP A 270 17.23 34.03 -25.79
N PHE A 271 16.02 34.57 -25.95
CA PHE A 271 14.78 33.83 -25.72
C PHE A 271 13.75 34.03 -26.83
N LEU A 272 12.93 33.00 -27.07
CA LEU A 272 11.89 33.02 -28.08
C LEU A 272 10.52 32.68 -27.47
N ARG A 273 9.48 33.38 -27.92
CA ARG A 273 8.08 33.18 -27.50
C ARG A 273 7.21 32.82 -28.70
N LEU A 274 6.67 31.60 -28.70
CA LEU A 274 5.79 31.09 -29.76
C LEU A 274 4.38 30.87 -29.21
N LYS A 275 3.34 31.34 -29.92
CA LYS A 275 1.95 31.26 -29.46
C LYS A 275 1.23 30.02 -29.95
N HIS A 276 1.66 29.45 -31.07
CA HIS A 276 0.93 28.44 -31.82
C HIS A 276 1.64 27.08 -31.83
N LEU A 277 2.69 26.89 -31.01
CA LEU A 277 3.51 25.67 -30.99
C LEU A 277 2.68 24.40 -30.74
N LEU A 278 1.65 24.49 -29.89
CA LEU A 278 0.75 23.37 -29.53
C LEU A 278 -0.42 23.17 -30.51
N TRP A 279 -0.49 23.97 -31.58
CA TRP A 279 -1.48 23.78 -32.64
C TRP A 279 -0.99 22.70 -33.61
N ARG A 280 -1.90 21.84 -34.08
CA ARG A 280 -1.53 20.69 -34.91
C ARG A 280 -1.17 21.15 -36.33
N ARG A 281 0.03 20.79 -36.82
CA ARG A 281 0.45 20.97 -38.23
C ARG A 281 -0.63 20.48 -39.22
N ASN A 282 -1.28 19.36 -38.89
CA ASN A 282 -2.37 18.77 -39.68
C ASN A 282 -3.78 19.15 -39.15
N SER A 283 -4.00 20.39 -38.69
CA SER A 283 -5.35 20.85 -38.33
C SER A 283 -6.27 20.98 -39.55
N ARG A 284 -7.58 20.81 -39.32
CA ARG A 284 -8.61 21.05 -40.34
C ARG A 284 -8.89 22.53 -40.57
N LYS A 285 -8.44 23.43 -39.68
CA LYS A 285 -8.59 24.88 -39.85
C LYS A 285 -7.33 25.46 -40.50
N GLU A 286 -7.49 26.06 -41.67
CA GLU A 286 -6.39 26.63 -42.44
C GLU A 286 -5.59 27.70 -41.66
N ASN A 287 -6.28 28.53 -40.88
CA ASN A 287 -5.64 29.55 -40.04
C ASN A 287 -4.77 28.94 -38.93
N GLU A 288 -5.16 27.78 -38.37
CA GLU A 288 -4.37 27.11 -37.34
C GLU A 288 -3.09 26.51 -37.92
N ARG A 289 -3.20 25.90 -39.11
CA ARG A 289 -2.07 25.35 -39.86
C ARG A 289 -1.05 26.44 -40.19
N LYS A 290 -1.49 27.54 -40.83
CA LYS A 290 -0.61 28.66 -41.21
C LYS A 290 0.05 29.36 -40.02
N ALA A 291 -0.63 29.47 -38.88
CA ALA A 291 -0.05 30.04 -37.67
C ALA A 291 1.03 29.14 -37.07
N LYS A 292 0.79 27.82 -36.99
CA LYS A 292 1.81 26.83 -36.60
C LYS A 292 2.99 26.80 -37.56
N GLU A 293 2.76 26.80 -38.88
CA GLU A 293 3.81 26.85 -39.90
C GLU A 293 4.69 28.11 -39.73
N LYS A 294 4.10 29.28 -39.48
CA LYS A 294 4.84 30.52 -39.18
C LYS A 294 5.67 30.43 -37.89
N ASP A 295 5.11 29.91 -36.81
CA ASP A 295 5.83 29.77 -35.54
C ASP A 295 7.01 28.79 -35.66
N MET A 296 6.88 27.70 -36.44
CA MET A 296 7.98 26.78 -36.72
C MET A 296 9.07 27.42 -37.60
N GLU A 297 8.72 28.28 -38.56
CA GLU A 297 9.69 29.01 -39.37
C GLU A 297 10.50 30.01 -38.52
N ILE A 298 9.86 30.70 -37.58
CA ILE A 298 10.55 31.56 -36.61
C ILE A 298 11.52 30.73 -35.75
N LEU A 299 11.12 29.53 -35.33
CA LEU A 299 12.01 28.61 -34.59
C LEU A 299 13.22 28.16 -35.44
N LYS A 300 13.02 27.81 -36.73
CA LYS A 300 14.12 27.47 -37.65
C LYS A 300 15.16 28.59 -37.71
N ASN A 301 14.73 29.83 -37.93
CA ASN A 301 15.61 30.99 -38.01
C ASN A 301 16.33 31.28 -36.69
N PHE A 302 15.70 30.99 -35.54
CA PHE A 302 16.34 31.13 -34.22
C PHE A 302 17.41 30.07 -33.98
N ILE A 303 17.15 28.80 -34.36
CA ILE A 303 18.13 27.69 -34.30
C ILE A 303 19.35 27.99 -35.17
N LEU A 304 19.13 28.47 -36.42
CA LEU A 304 20.23 28.83 -37.32
C LEU A 304 21.10 29.98 -36.80
N ARG A 305 20.52 30.95 -36.07
CA ARG A 305 21.26 32.09 -35.50
C ARG A 305 22.14 31.69 -34.31
N HIS A 306 21.69 30.75 -33.48
CA HIS A 306 22.33 30.43 -32.20
C HIS A 306 23.06 29.08 -32.15
N GLN A 307 22.84 28.22 -33.17
CA GLN A 307 23.51 26.93 -33.36
C GLN A 307 23.62 26.06 -32.08
N PRO A 308 22.51 25.79 -31.35
CA PRO A 308 22.53 24.95 -30.15
C PRO A 308 23.00 23.53 -30.47
N ARG A 309 23.74 22.92 -29.53
CA ARG A 309 24.20 21.52 -29.67
C ARG A 309 23.15 20.50 -29.23
N ALA A 310 22.22 20.91 -28.37
CA ALA A 310 21.07 20.11 -27.95
C ALA A 310 19.82 20.97 -27.73
N VAL A 311 18.65 20.34 -27.82
CA VAL A 311 17.34 20.93 -27.49
C VAL A 311 16.68 20.18 -26.35
N ALA A 312 16.45 20.86 -25.22
CA ALA A 312 15.85 20.31 -24.01
C ALA A 312 14.35 20.63 -23.94
N ILE A 313 13.47 19.63 -24.03
CA ILE A 313 12.02 19.83 -24.01
C ILE A 313 11.44 19.40 -22.66
N SER A 314 10.65 20.28 -22.03
CA SER A 314 9.95 20.00 -20.77
C SER A 314 9.03 18.78 -20.89
N ALA A 315 9.35 17.74 -20.13
CA ALA A 315 8.62 16.49 -20.07
C ALA A 315 7.58 16.52 -18.93
N GLU A 316 6.37 16.98 -19.24
CA GLU A 316 5.27 17.10 -18.27
C GLU A 316 4.02 16.30 -18.66
N THR A 317 3.71 16.23 -19.95
CA THR A 317 2.43 15.71 -20.46
C THR A 317 2.62 15.03 -21.81
N ARG A 318 1.62 14.28 -22.28
CA ARG A 318 1.67 13.61 -23.59
C ARG A 318 1.99 14.58 -24.74
N GLU A 319 1.54 15.82 -24.65
CA GLU A 319 1.83 16.90 -25.58
C GLU A 319 3.35 17.11 -25.80
N SER A 320 4.21 16.79 -24.82
CA SER A 320 5.68 16.83 -24.96
C SER A 320 6.19 15.95 -26.11
N THR A 321 5.57 14.79 -26.40
CA THR A 321 5.99 13.95 -27.54
C THR A 321 5.64 14.60 -28.87
N SER A 322 4.50 15.30 -28.95
CA SER A 322 4.09 16.00 -30.18
C SER A 322 4.94 17.25 -30.44
N VAL A 323 5.39 17.93 -29.38
CA VAL A 323 6.34 19.05 -29.48
C VAL A 323 7.72 18.53 -29.92
N MET A 324 8.19 17.42 -29.35
CA MET A 324 9.41 16.72 -29.78
C MET A 324 9.35 16.31 -31.26
N GLU A 325 8.28 15.64 -31.70
CA GLU A 325 8.09 15.22 -33.09
C GLU A 325 8.10 16.37 -34.11
N ASP A 326 7.60 17.55 -33.74
CA ASP A 326 7.63 18.73 -34.62
C ASP A 326 8.99 19.45 -34.59
N ILE A 327 9.67 19.52 -33.43
CA ILE A 327 11.00 20.15 -33.29
C ILE A 327 12.08 19.30 -33.96
N SER A 328 12.15 17.99 -33.68
CA SER A 328 13.11 17.09 -34.33
C SER A 328 12.93 17.10 -35.85
N ARG A 329 11.69 17.19 -36.36
CA ARG A 329 11.46 17.31 -37.80
C ARG A 329 11.96 18.65 -38.36
N ALA A 330 11.74 19.76 -37.66
CA ALA A 330 12.26 21.06 -38.10
C ALA A 330 13.80 21.11 -38.13
N ILE A 331 14.45 20.41 -37.18
CA ILE A 331 15.91 20.20 -37.15
C ILE A 331 16.36 19.34 -38.34
N THR A 332 15.74 18.18 -38.58
CA THR A 332 16.09 17.34 -39.74
C THR A 332 15.80 18.00 -41.09
N GLU A 333 14.79 18.87 -41.17
CA GLU A 333 14.57 19.75 -42.32
C GLU A 333 15.79 20.72 -42.49
N LEU A 334 16.29 21.35 -41.42
CA LEU A 334 17.48 22.23 -41.46
C LEU A 334 18.82 21.52 -41.72
N GLU A 335 19.04 20.33 -41.14
CA GLU A 335 20.23 19.50 -41.36
C GLU A 335 20.40 19.15 -42.85
N GLN A 336 19.28 18.86 -43.53
CA GLN A 336 19.23 18.60 -44.98
C GLN A 336 19.33 19.86 -45.84
N GLU A 337 18.79 21.00 -45.37
CA GLU A 337 18.78 22.27 -46.10
C GLU A 337 20.13 23.00 -46.04
N GLN A 338 20.90 22.90 -44.94
CA GLN A 338 22.05 23.79 -44.67
C GLN A 338 23.33 23.10 -44.16
N SER A 339 23.41 21.76 -44.13
CA SER A 339 24.60 21.01 -43.66
C SER A 339 25.03 21.37 -42.23
N MET A 340 24.05 21.61 -41.35
CA MET A 340 24.27 21.84 -39.92
C MET A 340 24.87 20.62 -39.23
N SER A 341 25.53 20.84 -38.10
CA SER A 341 25.89 19.80 -37.14
C SER A 341 24.62 19.17 -36.54
N THR A 342 24.66 17.86 -36.25
CA THR A 342 23.54 17.13 -35.67
C THR A 342 23.06 17.76 -34.37
N ILE A 343 21.78 18.11 -34.27
CA ILE A 343 21.20 18.69 -33.04
C ILE A 343 20.30 17.67 -32.35
N TYR A 344 20.75 17.19 -31.19
CA TYR A 344 20.02 16.19 -30.41
C TYR A 344 18.81 16.82 -29.70
N VAL A 345 17.69 16.11 -29.66
CA VAL A 345 16.45 16.58 -28.99
C VAL A 345 16.11 15.61 -27.87
N GLU A 346 16.04 16.09 -26.64
CA GLU A 346 15.82 15.27 -25.45
C GLU A 346 14.61 15.73 -24.63
N LEU A 347 13.98 14.76 -23.96
CA LEU A 347 12.90 15.00 -23.00
C LEU A 347 13.49 15.07 -21.59
N VAL A 348 13.37 16.24 -20.96
CA VAL A 348 13.93 16.54 -19.64
C VAL A 348 12.80 16.70 -18.62
N ASP A 349 12.86 15.94 -17.53
CA ASP A 349 11.91 16.03 -16.43
C ASP A 349 11.87 17.44 -15.81
N ALA A 350 10.66 17.92 -15.57
CA ALA A 350 10.37 19.26 -15.07
C ALA A 350 10.22 19.38 -13.54
N GLU A 351 10.38 18.30 -12.75
CA GLU A 351 10.21 18.37 -11.28
C GLU A 351 11.01 19.51 -10.62
N VAL A 352 12.28 19.70 -10.99
CA VAL A 352 13.14 20.79 -10.49
C VAL A 352 12.69 22.17 -11.01
N ALA A 353 12.43 22.27 -12.32
CA ALA A 353 12.03 23.53 -12.98
C ALA A 353 10.69 24.09 -12.45
N ARG A 354 9.75 23.20 -12.07
CA ARG A 354 8.49 23.56 -11.41
C ARG A 354 8.67 24.19 -10.03
N LEU A 355 9.74 23.86 -9.31
CA LEU A 355 10.10 24.53 -8.04
C LEU A 355 10.81 25.85 -8.31
N TYR A 356 11.83 25.84 -9.18
CA TYR A 356 12.65 27.02 -9.50
C TYR A 356 11.83 28.20 -10.05
N GLN A 357 10.83 27.95 -10.91
CA GLN A 357 10.05 29.03 -11.54
C GLN A 357 9.30 29.94 -10.55
N ASP A 358 9.01 29.49 -9.32
CA ASP A 358 8.31 30.27 -8.30
C ASP A 358 9.14 30.48 -7.03
N SER A 359 10.35 29.91 -6.94
CA SER A 359 11.22 30.09 -5.77
C SER A 359 11.62 31.56 -5.55
N PRO A 360 12.03 31.95 -4.32
CA PRO A 360 12.53 33.30 -4.06
C PRO A 360 13.75 33.62 -4.93
N ARG A 361 14.64 32.64 -5.10
CA ARG A 361 15.85 32.76 -5.93
C ARG A 361 15.51 32.92 -7.40
N GLY A 362 14.63 32.10 -7.96
CA GLY A 362 14.25 32.21 -9.38
C GLY A 362 13.64 33.58 -9.70
N ARG A 363 13.04 34.26 -8.71
CA ARG A 363 12.55 35.66 -8.85
C ARG A 363 13.62 36.72 -8.61
N ALA A 364 14.70 36.41 -7.91
CA ALA A 364 15.84 37.31 -7.71
C ALA A 364 16.84 37.26 -8.89
N GLU A 365 17.05 36.07 -9.47
CA GLU A 365 17.97 35.83 -10.59
C GLU A 365 17.44 36.43 -11.91
N PHE A 366 16.12 36.33 -12.16
CA PHE A 366 15.48 36.86 -13.37
C PHE A 366 14.15 37.58 -13.06
N PRO A 367 14.16 38.79 -12.45
CA PRO A 367 12.95 39.45 -11.95
C PRO A 367 11.88 39.74 -13.02
N ASP A 368 12.30 40.15 -14.23
CA ASP A 368 11.40 40.53 -15.33
C ASP A 368 10.85 39.34 -16.13
N TYR A 369 11.31 38.11 -15.86
CA TYR A 369 10.98 36.95 -16.70
C TYR A 369 9.73 36.21 -16.19
N PRO A 370 8.79 35.83 -17.09
CA PRO A 370 7.61 35.06 -16.70
C PRO A 370 8.02 33.66 -16.18
N PRO A 371 7.24 33.04 -15.27
CA PRO A 371 7.57 31.74 -14.68
C PRO A 371 7.96 30.68 -15.71
N LEU A 372 7.20 30.58 -16.81
CA LEU A 372 7.43 29.60 -17.88
C LEU A 372 8.75 29.81 -18.67
N LEU A 373 9.32 31.02 -18.68
CA LEU A 373 10.66 31.26 -19.23
C LEU A 373 11.73 30.84 -18.23
N ARG A 374 11.54 31.11 -16.94
CA ARG A 374 12.45 30.70 -15.86
C ARG A 374 12.47 29.18 -15.68
N HIS A 375 11.32 28.53 -15.91
CA HIS A 375 11.18 27.09 -16.08
C HIS A 375 12.04 26.55 -17.23
N ALA A 376 12.05 27.23 -18.38
CA ALA A 376 12.87 26.83 -19.54
C ALA A 376 14.39 26.90 -19.21
N ILE A 377 14.83 27.97 -18.53
CA ILE A 377 16.23 28.11 -18.08
C ILE A 377 16.66 26.92 -17.20
N SER A 378 15.82 26.53 -16.23
CA SER A 378 16.08 25.36 -15.37
C SER A 378 16.08 24.04 -16.16
N ILE A 379 15.20 23.87 -17.15
CA ILE A 379 15.20 22.71 -18.07
C ILE A 379 16.51 22.60 -18.86
N ALA A 380 17.09 23.71 -19.33
CA ALA A 380 18.41 23.70 -19.98
C ALA A 380 19.53 23.36 -18.99
N ARG A 381 19.61 24.04 -17.83
CA ARG A 381 20.64 23.79 -16.81
C ARG A 381 20.62 22.35 -16.29
N ARG A 382 19.43 21.76 -16.09
CA ARG A 382 19.26 20.35 -15.73
C ARG A 382 19.76 19.38 -16.80
N LEU A 383 19.71 19.76 -18.08
CA LEU A 383 20.36 18.95 -19.13
C LEU A 383 21.88 19.13 -19.08
N GLN A 384 22.37 20.35 -18.87
CA GLN A 384 23.79 20.68 -18.85
C GLN A 384 24.55 19.97 -17.72
N ASP A 385 24.18 20.20 -16.45
CA ASP A 385 24.63 19.37 -15.33
C ASP A 385 23.52 19.23 -14.26
N PRO A 386 22.95 18.01 -14.07
CA PRO A 386 21.99 17.75 -13.01
C PRO A 386 22.51 18.04 -11.59
N LEU A 387 23.81 17.90 -11.31
CA LEU A 387 24.37 18.09 -9.98
C LEU A 387 24.22 19.53 -9.50
N GLU A 388 24.54 20.52 -10.36
CA GLU A 388 24.36 21.94 -10.04
C GLU A 388 22.87 22.27 -9.85
N GLU A 389 22.03 21.88 -10.82
CA GLU A 389 20.62 22.28 -10.81
C GLU A 389 19.80 21.61 -9.69
N PHE A 390 20.15 20.40 -9.26
CA PHE A 390 19.59 19.80 -8.04
C PHE A 390 20.20 20.38 -6.75
N ALA A 391 21.50 20.69 -6.72
CA ALA A 391 22.13 21.31 -5.54
C ALA A 391 21.54 22.70 -5.26
N ASN A 392 21.12 23.42 -6.30
CA ASN A 392 20.43 24.70 -6.20
C ASN A 392 19.10 24.65 -5.41
N LEU A 393 18.46 23.49 -5.27
CA LEU A 393 17.27 23.31 -4.40
C LEU A 393 17.61 23.20 -2.91
N CYS A 394 18.88 23.14 -2.53
CA CYS A 394 19.32 23.00 -1.13
C CYS A 394 19.53 24.33 -0.41
N GLU A 395 19.30 25.46 -1.09
CA GLU A 395 19.40 26.79 -0.49
C GLU A 395 18.34 27.03 0.60
N THR A 396 17.25 26.24 0.59
CA THR A 396 16.31 26.07 1.71
C THR A 396 16.09 24.58 2.00
N GLU A 397 15.86 24.21 3.26
CA GLU A 397 15.72 22.80 3.66
C GLU A 397 14.40 22.14 3.21
N ASP A 398 13.38 22.92 2.82
CA ASP A 398 12.07 22.42 2.41
C ASP A 398 11.94 22.18 0.87
N GLU A 399 12.61 22.96 0.02
CA GLU A 399 12.42 22.89 -1.45
C GLU A 399 12.83 21.52 -2.01
N LEU A 400 14.04 21.02 -1.69
CA LEU A 400 14.47 19.68 -2.09
C LEU A 400 13.51 18.58 -1.57
N LEU A 401 12.95 18.73 -0.37
CA LEU A 401 12.09 17.72 0.25
C LEU A 401 10.68 17.67 -0.36
N CYS A 402 10.32 18.62 -1.22
CA CYS A 402 9.11 18.57 -2.03
C CYS A 402 9.23 17.62 -3.24
N LEU A 403 10.45 17.24 -3.65
CA LEU A 403 10.68 16.19 -4.66
C LEU A 403 10.28 14.81 -4.11
N ARG A 404 9.62 13.98 -4.92
CA ARG A 404 9.13 12.66 -4.47
C ARG A 404 10.19 11.59 -4.69
N PHE A 405 11.13 11.47 -3.76
CA PHE A 405 12.09 10.37 -3.73
C PHE A 405 11.39 9.03 -3.46
N HIS A 406 10.50 8.97 -2.45
CA HIS A 406 9.87 7.72 -2.03
C HIS A 406 8.39 7.88 -1.65
N GLN A 407 7.62 6.79 -1.69
CA GLN A 407 6.18 6.81 -1.40
C GLN A 407 5.88 7.02 0.10
N LEU A 408 6.74 6.48 0.98
CA LEU A 408 6.61 6.64 2.43
C LEU A 408 7.40 7.86 2.97
N GLN A 409 7.88 8.72 2.09
CA GLN A 409 8.73 9.87 2.42
C GLN A 409 8.09 10.82 3.43
N GLU A 410 6.78 11.07 3.29
CA GLU A 410 5.99 11.94 4.17
C GLU A 410 5.90 11.41 5.62
N TYR A 411 6.25 10.14 5.85
CA TYR A 411 6.28 9.50 7.17
C TYR A 411 7.70 9.36 7.76
N LEU A 412 8.74 9.81 7.04
CA LEU A 412 10.12 9.81 7.54
C LEU A 412 10.38 11.06 8.40
N PRO A 413 11.28 10.98 9.41
CA PRO A 413 11.71 12.18 10.13
C PRO A 413 12.46 13.13 9.19
N ARG A 414 11.93 14.35 8.99
CA ARG A 414 12.46 15.34 8.03
C ARG A 414 13.96 15.59 8.19
N ASP A 415 14.42 15.82 9.41
CA ASP A 415 15.83 16.10 9.72
C ASP A 415 16.77 14.98 9.26
N ARG A 416 16.32 13.72 9.39
CA ARG A 416 17.08 12.53 8.95
C ARG A 416 17.07 12.40 7.43
N LEU A 417 15.96 12.77 6.78
CA LEU A 417 15.84 12.79 5.33
C LEU A 417 16.71 13.90 4.71
N ALA A 418 16.62 15.13 5.22
CA ALA A 418 17.46 16.26 4.80
C ALA A 418 18.95 15.93 4.94
N LYS A 419 19.38 15.45 6.11
CA LYS A 419 20.77 15.01 6.34
C LYS A 419 21.19 13.87 5.39
N ARG A 420 20.29 12.94 5.09
CA ARG A 420 20.55 11.83 4.15
C ARG A 420 20.77 12.34 2.72
N MET A 421 20.05 13.37 2.29
CA MET A 421 20.25 14.01 0.99
C MET A 421 21.54 14.84 0.95
N GLN A 422 21.82 15.62 2.00
CA GLN A 422 23.07 16.37 2.15
C GLN A 422 24.31 15.45 2.05
N ILE A 423 24.24 14.23 2.61
CA ILE A 423 25.30 13.23 2.47
C ILE A 423 25.53 12.83 1.01
N GLU A 424 24.50 12.67 0.19
CA GLU A 424 24.69 12.30 -1.23
C GLU A 424 25.19 13.46 -2.08
N PHE A 425 24.81 14.71 -1.77
CA PHE A 425 25.48 15.88 -2.36
C PHE A 425 26.96 15.94 -1.95
N ILE A 426 27.30 15.72 -0.67
CA ILE A 426 28.71 15.65 -0.24
C ILE A 426 29.45 14.54 -0.99
N ASN A 427 28.88 13.33 -1.11
CA ASN A 427 29.50 12.25 -1.88
C ASN A 427 29.78 12.69 -3.32
N VAL A 428 28.75 13.11 -4.07
CA VAL A 428 28.89 13.34 -5.52
C VAL A 428 29.65 14.63 -5.84
N VAL A 429 29.53 15.69 -5.03
CA VAL A 429 30.32 16.93 -5.23
C VAL A 429 31.81 16.70 -5.01
N ASN A 430 32.20 15.86 -4.04
CA ASN A 430 33.62 15.54 -3.82
C ASN A 430 34.11 14.39 -4.75
N GLU A 431 33.21 13.56 -5.31
CA GLU A 431 33.49 12.63 -6.42
C GLU A 431 33.70 13.33 -7.78
N VAL A 432 33.31 14.60 -7.93
CA VAL A 432 33.52 15.41 -9.15
C VAL A 432 34.62 16.47 -8.94
N GLY A 433 34.63 17.12 -7.78
CA GLY A 433 35.41 18.33 -7.52
C GLY A 433 34.62 19.60 -7.84
N VAL A 434 35.05 20.74 -7.30
CA VAL A 434 34.43 22.05 -7.54
C VAL A 434 35.47 23.05 -7.99
N ASP A 435 35.23 23.66 -9.15
CA ASP A 435 36.01 24.78 -9.64
C ASP A 435 35.64 26.06 -8.89
N ILE A 436 36.58 26.59 -8.10
CA ILE A 436 36.31 27.76 -7.26
C ILE A 436 36.19 29.04 -8.09
N ASN A 437 36.90 29.16 -9.22
CA ASN A 437 36.82 30.36 -10.07
C ASN A 437 35.48 30.38 -10.83
N ARG A 438 35.06 29.25 -11.42
CA ARG A 438 33.70 29.10 -11.99
C ARG A 438 32.62 29.41 -10.94
N ALA A 439 32.77 28.88 -9.73
CA ALA A 439 31.82 29.08 -8.64
C ALA A 439 31.80 30.53 -8.08
N LEU A 440 32.84 31.33 -8.33
CA LEU A 440 32.89 32.76 -7.99
C LEU A 440 32.18 33.62 -9.03
N GLU A 441 32.27 33.25 -10.30
CA GLU A 441 31.64 33.95 -11.43
C GLU A 441 30.14 33.61 -11.54
N PHE A 442 29.78 32.33 -11.50
CA PHE A 442 28.42 31.87 -11.75
C PHE A 442 27.69 31.46 -10.46
N THR A 443 26.65 32.23 -10.12
CA THR A 443 25.81 32.04 -8.93
C THR A 443 25.19 30.64 -8.84
N HIS A 444 24.91 29.98 -9.97
CA HIS A 444 24.33 28.63 -9.99
C HIS A 444 25.35 27.51 -9.67
N SER A 445 26.65 27.76 -9.90
CA SER A 445 27.76 26.87 -9.48
C SER A 445 28.18 27.14 -8.02
N THR A 446 27.98 28.36 -7.50
CA THR A 446 28.38 28.76 -6.13
C THR A 446 27.90 27.77 -5.05
N ILE A 447 26.70 27.19 -5.20
CA ILE A 447 26.11 26.30 -4.20
C ILE A 447 26.92 25.02 -3.94
N LEU A 448 27.66 24.51 -4.94
CA LEU A 448 28.47 23.29 -4.79
C LEU A 448 29.51 23.43 -3.67
N THR A 449 30.04 24.64 -3.46
CA THR A 449 31.02 24.95 -2.41
C THR A 449 30.49 24.67 -0.98
N HIS A 450 29.17 24.58 -0.80
CA HIS A 450 28.54 24.23 0.49
C HIS A 450 28.70 22.75 0.83
N PHE A 451 28.98 21.88 -0.15
CA PHE A 451 29.09 20.43 0.00
C PHE A 451 30.52 19.89 -0.04
N LEU A 452 31.51 20.74 -0.33
CA LEU A 452 32.93 20.40 -0.23
C LEU A 452 33.28 19.90 1.19
N CYS A 453 34.08 18.84 1.27
CA CYS A 453 34.53 18.26 2.53
C CYS A 453 35.19 19.30 3.43
N GLY A 454 34.87 19.29 4.72
CA GLY A 454 35.33 20.30 5.70
C GLY A 454 34.68 21.69 5.57
N LEU A 455 34.02 22.04 4.47
CA LEU A 455 33.23 23.26 4.32
C LEU A 455 31.79 23.08 4.85
N GLY A 456 30.81 23.71 4.22
CA GLY A 456 29.45 23.91 4.76
C GLY A 456 29.01 25.37 4.63
N PRO A 457 27.69 25.67 4.59
CA PRO A 457 27.16 26.97 4.13
C PRO A 457 27.82 28.23 4.71
N ARG A 458 28.09 28.23 6.02
CA ARG A 458 28.76 29.37 6.69
C ARG A 458 30.23 29.54 6.29
N LYS A 459 30.97 28.45 6.08
CA LYS A 459 32.38 28.50 5.64
C LYS A 459 32.49 28.81 4.15
N ALA A 460 31.64 28.18 3.34
CA ALA A 460 31.54 28.41 1.90
C ALA A 460 31.24 29.89 1.60
N ASN A 461 30.16 30.44 2.17
CA ASN A 461 29.82 31.85 1.98
C ASN A 461 30.88 32.82 2.52
N HIS A 462 31.68 32.42 3.51
CA HIS A 462 32.85 33.21 3.94
C HIS A 462 33.98 33.15 2.91
N LEU A 463 34.39 31.97 2.47
CA LEU A 463 35.44 31.76 1.46
C LEU A 463 35.14 32.55 0.18
N MET A 464 33.94 32.38 -0.38
CA MET A 464 33.52 33.07 -1.61
C MET A 464 33.44 34.59 -1.44
N LYS A 465 33.16 35.08 -0.22
CA LYS A 465 33.24 36.51 0.09
C LYS A 465 34.69 36.98 0.18
N THR A 466 35.56 36.26 0.86
CA THR A 466 36.96 36.65 1.06
C THR A 466 37.71 36.71 -0.27
N ILE A 467 37.53 35.74 -1.17
CA ILE A 467 38.15 35.80 -2.51
C ILE A 467 37.62 36.99 -3.32
N ARG A 468 36.31 37.27 -3.29
CA ARG A 468 35.72 38.47 -3.91
C ARG A 468 36.23 39.79 -3.32
N GLN A 469 36.75 39.81 -2.10
CA GLN A 469 37.41 40.97 -1.50
C GLN A 469 38.92 41.05 -1.86
N ASN A 470 39.57 39.90 -2.05
CA ASN A 470 41.00 39.76 -2.28
C ASN A 470 41.33 39.47 -3.75
N GLY A 471 40.84 40.31 -4.67
CA GLY A 471 41.18 40.26 -6.10
C GLY A 471 40.20 39.49 -7.00
N GLY A 472 39.28 38.70 -6.44
CA GLY A 472 38.17 38.08 -7.19
C GLY A 472 38.49 36.76 -7.91
N ARG A 473 39.75 36.34 -7.95
CA ARG A 473 40.23 35.06 -8.50
C ARG A 473 41.12 34.36 -7.47
N LEU A 474 41.19 33.03 -7.55
CA LEU A 474 42.16 32.19 -6.84
C LEU A 474 43.15 31.61 -7.86
N ASP A 475 44.45 31.83 -7.66
CA ASP A 475 45.50 31.39 -8.59
C ASP A 475 46.01 29.98 -8.27
N ASN A 476 46.13 29.64 -6.96
CA ASN A 476 46.62 28.34 -6.49
C ASN A 476 46.07 28.00 -5.08
N ARG A 477 46.16 26.72 -4.69
CA ARG A 477 45.60 26.18 -3.44
C ARG A 477 46.29 26.77 -2.21
N SER A 478 47.55 27.19 -2.31
CA SER A 478 48.26 27.87 -1.21
C SER A 478 47.57 29.17 -0.76
N GLN A 479 46.93 29.90 -1.67
CA GLN A 479 46.15 31.10 -1.36
C GLN A 479 44.90 30.81 -0.48
N LEU A 480 44.42 29.56 -0.41
CA LEU A 480 43.38 29.20 0.56
C LEU A 480 43.86 29.42 2.00
N VAL A 481 45.13 29.11 2.29
CA VAL A 481 45.72 29.31 3.63
C VAL A 481 46.19 30.76 3.80
N THR A 482 46.90 31.31 2.82
CA THR A 482 47.59 32.62 2.97
C THR A 482 46.72 33.84 2.69
N VAL A 483 45.70 33.73 1.84
CA VAL A 483 44.82 34.85 1.43
C VAL A 483 43.39 34.68 1.94
N CYS A 484 42.92 33.44 2.09
CA CYS A 484 41.57 33.15 2.61
C CYS A 484 41.54 32.78 4.11
N GLU A 485 42.69 32.87 4.79
CA GLU A 485 42.87 32.56 6.22
C GLU A 485 42.34 31.17 6.65
N MET A 486 42.33 30.21 5.72
CA MET A 486 41.73 28.90 5.97
C MET A 486 42.56 28.07 6.95
N GLY A 487 42.01 27.87 8.16
CA GLY A 487 42.65 27.07 9.19
C GLY A 487 42.98 25.65 8.73
N LEU A 488 44.17 25.15 9.07
CA LEU A 488 44.80 23.91 8.58
C LEU A 488 43.85 22.70 8.46
N GLN A 489 43.06 22.43 9.50
CA GLN A 489 42.13 21.29 9.51
C GLN A 489 40.98 21.41 8.49
N VAL A 490 40.65 22.62 8.03
CA VAL A 490 39.69 22.82 6.93
C VAL A 490 40.39 22.60 5.59
N PHE A 491 41.58 23.18 5.41
CA PHE A 491 42.39 23.01 4.20
C PHE A 491 42.66 21.53 3.89
N LEU A 492 43.15 20.76 4.87
CA LEU A 492 43.40 19.32 4.75
C LEU A 492 42.14 18.47 4.47
N ASN A 493 40.93 19.02 4.66
CA ASN A 493 39.69 18.33 4.31
C ASN A 493 39.14 18.74 2.93
N CYS A 494 39.50 19.91 2.39
CA CYS A 494 38.90 20.44 1.16
C CYS A 494 39.85 20.54 -0.04
N ALA A 495 41.17 20.61 0.16
CA ALA A 495 42.09 21.09 -0.88
C ALA A 495 42.08 20.22 -2.15
N GLY A 496 42.09 18.89 -2.04
CA GLY A 496 42.06 17.98 -3.19
C GLY A 496 40.73 17.98 -3.97
N PHE A 497 39.66 18.51 -3.37
CA PHE A 497 38.33 18.63 -3.99
C PHE A 497 38.09 20.02 -4.60
N ILE A 498 38.96 20.99 -4.30
CA ILE A 498 38.97 22.32 -4.92
C ILE A 498 39.81 22.25 -6.19
N ARG A 499 39.15 22.36 -7.35
CA ARG A 499 39.82 22.52 -8.64
C ARG A 499 40.20 23.97 -8.85
N ILE A 500 41.42 24.19 -9.32
CA ILE A 500 41.90 25.48 -9.83
C ILE A 500 42.56 25.18 -11.17
N GLU A 501 42.14 25.86 -12.23
CA GLU A 501 42.84 25.79 -13.51
C GLU A 501 44.16 26.60 -13.40
N PRO A 502 45.33 25.98 -13.65
CA PRO A 502 46.62 26.66 -13.53
C PRO A 502 46.70 27.94 -14.36
N SER A 503 47.49 28.91 -13.88
CA SER A 503 47.87 30.09 -14.65
C SER A 503 48.73 29.72 -15.87
N GLU A 504 49.08 30.70 -16.72
CA GLU A 504 50.13 30.48 -17.73
C GLU A 504 51.47 30.14 -17.04
N ALA A 505 52.25 29.23 -17.64
CA ALA A 505 53.46 28.63 -17.05
C ALA A 505 54.66 29.60 -16.84
N ASN A 506 54.47 30.89 -17.12
CA ASN A 506 55.49 31.95 -16.94
C ASN A 506 55.32 32.75 -15.64
N ASP A 507 54.48 32.29 -14.70
CA ASP A 507 54.23 32.94 -13.41
C ASP A 507 54.85 32.13 -12.25
N ASP A 508 55.56 32.79 -11.33
CA ASP A 508 56.15 32.17 -10.13
C ASP A 508 55.11 31.48 -9.21
N ARG A 509 53.80 31.74 -9.42
CA ARG A 509 52.68 31.14 -8.68
C ARG A 509 52.15 29.84 -9.30
N TYR A 510 52.67 29.41 -10.45
CA TYR A 510 52.19 28.26 -11.24
C TYR A 510 52.41 26.91 -10.52
N GLU A 511 51.34 26.13 -10.37
CA GLU A 511 51.37 24.76 -9.85
C GLU A 511 50.39 23.89 -10.66
N VAL A 512 50.94 22.97 -11.44
CA VAL A 512 50.17 22.11 -12.35
C VAL A 512 49.26 21.14 -11.58
N LEU A 513 49.71 20.71 -10.40
CA LEU A 513 49.03 19.71 -9.58
C LEU A 513 47.72 20.24 -8.94
N ASP A 514 47.55 21.56 -8.83
CA ASP A 514 46.28 22.17 -8.40
C ASP A 514 45.13 21.92 -9.41
N GLY A 515 45.52 21.65 -10.66
CA GLY A 515 44.64 21.17 -11.73
C GLY A 515 44.38 19.66 -11.71
N THR A 516 44.59 18.97 -10.58
CA THR A 516 44.34 17.52 -10.35
C THR A 516 43.72 17.27 -8.97
N ARG A 517 43.12 16.09 -8.74
CA ARG A 517 42.61 15.67 -7.42
C ARG A 517 43.71 15.33 -6.40
N ILE A 518 44.98 15.29 -6.83
CA ILE A 518 46.13 15.00 -5.97
C ILE A 518 46.13 16.02 -4.81
N HIS A 519 46.36 15.56 -3.59
CA HIS A 519 46.31 16.42 -2.42
C HIS A 519 47.65 17.17 -2.21
N PRO A 520 47.67 18.46 -1.81
CA PRO A 520 48.91 19.19 -1.54
C PRO A 520 49.88 18.52 -0.55
N GLU A 521 49.42 17.60 0.32
CA GLU A 521 50.31 16.82 1.20
C GLU A 521 51.17 15.78 0.46
N THR A 522 50.81 15.40 -0.77
CA THR A 522 51.47 14.34 -1.54
C THR A 522 52.18 14.84 -2.80
N TYR A 523 52.27 16.16 -3.05
CA TYR A 523 52.83 16.72 -4.30
C TYR A 523 54.28 16.32 -4.60
N ASP A 524 55.06 15.90 -3.61
CA ASP A 524 56.41 15.37 -3.85
C ASP A 524 56.43 13.94 -4.41
N TRP A 525 55.29 13.24 -4.43
CA TRP A 525 55.16 11.89 -5.01
C TRP A 525 54.97 11.91 -6.53
N PRO A 526 54.02 12.65 -7.15
CA PRO A 526 53.95 12.76 -8.62
C PRO A 526 55.23 13.36 -9.22
N ARG A 527 55.86 14.32 -8.54
CA ARG A 527 57.16 14.88 -8.95
C ARG A 527 58.26 13.82 -9.03
N LYS A 528 58.33 12.92 -8.03
CA LYS A 528 59.25 11.77 -8.05
C LYS A 528 58.86 10.75 -9.12
N MET A 529 57.59 10.33 -9.17
CA MET A 529 57.10 9.39 -10.18
C MET A 529 57.37 9.86 -11.61
N ALA A 530 57.28 11.17 -11.86
CA ALA A 530 57.61 11.75 -13.16
C ALA A 530 59.12 11.70 -13.46
N VAL A 531 59.97 12.12 -12.51
CA VAL A 531 61.44 12.05 -12.63
C VAL A 531 61.93 10.59 -12.78
N ASP A 532 61.40 9.66 -11.99
CA ASP A 532 61.71 8.23 -12.03
C ASP A 532 61.14 7.53 -13.29
N SER A 533 60.31 8.22 -14.08
CA SER A 533 59.79 7.77 -15.39
C SER A 533 60.50 8.42 -16.59
N ALA A 534 61.48 9.29 -16.35
CA ALA A 534 62.31 9.89 -17.41
C ALA A 534 63.49 8.97 -17.75
N ASP A 535 63.89 8.94 -19.03
CA ASP A 535 65.09 8.23 -19.47
C ASP A 535 66.37 8.90 -18.91
N ASP A 536 67.41 8.08 -18.65
CA ASP A 536 68.73 8.50 -18.08
C ASP A 536 69.41 9.69 -18.78
N ASN A 537 68.97 10.06 -19.99
CA ASN A 537 69.56 11.13 -20.81
C ASN A 537 68.75 12.44 -20.79
N ASP A 538 67.48 12.41 -20.37
CA ASP A 538 66.51 13.49 -20.55
C ASP A 538 65.83 13.91 -19.23
N VAL A 539 66.45 13.61 -18.08
CA VAL A 539 65.97 13.98 -16.74
C VAL A 539 65.89 15.52 -16.58
N PRO A 540 64.71 16.13 -16.39
CA PRO A 540 64.59 17.59 -16.30
C PRO A 540 65.17 18.18 -15.02
N GLU A 541 65.86 19.33 -15.12
CA GLU A 541 66.41 20.05 -13.94
C GLU A 541 65.33 20.50 -12.94
N ASN A 542 64.08 20.68 -13.39
CA ASN A 542 62.93 21.06 -12.58
C ASN A 542 61.90 19.91 -12.53
N PRO A 543 61.61 19.31 -11.36
CA PRO A 543 60.60 18.26 -11.22
C PRO A 543 59.18 18.65 -11.68
N THR A 544 58.84 19.95 -11.71
CA THR A 544 57.55 20.40 -12.26
C THR A 544 57.47 20.19 -13.78
N MET A 545 58.57 20.40 -14.51
CA MET A 545 58.61 20.16 -15.97
C MET A 545 58.49 18.67 -16.30
N ALA A 546 59.05 17.79 -15.47
CA ALA A 546 58.86 16.34 -15.61
C ALA A 546 57.36 15.97 -15.49
N VAL A 547 56.63 16.60 -14.57
CA VAL A 547 55.17 16.40 -14.41
C VAL A 547 54.40 16.92 -15.65
N GLU A 548 54.78 18.05 -16.24
CA GLU A 548 54.16 18.56 -17.48
C GLU A 548 54.39 17.62 -18.68
N GLU A 549 55.62 17.13 -18.84
CA GLU A 549 55.97 16.17 -19.89
C GLU A 549 55.18 14.85 -19.73
N VAL A 550 55.03 14.38 -18.49
CA VAL A 550 54.24 13.19 -18.15
C VAL A 550 52.72 13.40 -18.31
N MET A 551 52.20 14.59 -18.07
CA MET A 551 50.80 14.91 -18.43
C MET A 551 50.60 15.02 -19.95
N THR A 552 51.67 15.28 -20.71
CA THR A 552 51.64 15.37 -22.18
C THR A 552 51.76 13.99 -22.84
N ASP A 553 52.60 13.10 -22.30
CA ASP A 553 52.60 11.66 -22.61
C ASP A 553 52.47 10.78 -21.35
N PRO A 554 51.23 10.48 -20.91
CA PRO A 554 50.97 9.52 -19.84
C PRO A 554 51.40 8.08 -20.16
N GLY A 555 51.94 7.82 -21.36
CA GLY A 555 52.59 6.56 -21.70
C GLY A 555 53.75 6.20 -20.79
N ARG A 556 54.55 7.19 -20.36
CA ARG A 556 55.78 7.01 -19.57
C ARG A 556 55.52 6.36 -18.20
N LEU A 557 54.38 6.63 -17.58
CA LEU A 557 54.01 6.08 -16.26
C LEU A 557 53.58 4.59 -16.29
N LYS A 558 53.52 3.94 -17.46
CA LYS A 558 53.02 2.55 -17.57
C LYS A 558 54.03 1.51 -17.11
N ASP A 559 55.32 1.79 -17.28
CA ASP A 559 56.41 0.86 -16.95
C ASP A 559 56.98 1.08 -15.54
N LEU A 560 56.41 2.03 -14.77
CA LEU A 560 56.82 2.35 -13.39
C LEU A 560 56.19 1.38 -12.38
N ASP A 561 57.02 0.69 -11.59
CA ASP A 561 56.59 -0.23 -10.54
C ASP A 561 56.11 0.53 -9.28
N LEU A 562 54.81 0.83 -9.25
CA LEU A 562 54.15 1.51 -8.13
C LEU A 562 54.07 0.66 -6.85
N ASP A 563 54.18 -0.66 -6.95
CA ASP A 563 54.16 -1.55 -5.77
C ASP A 563 55.51 -1.48 -5.05
N ALA A 564 56.62 -1.54 -5.79
CA ALA A 564 57.97 -1.29 -5.25
C ALA A 564 58.10 0.13 -4.66
N PHE A 565 57.53 1.15 -5.31
CA PHE A 565 57.50 2.52 -4.79
C PHE A 565 56.67 2.62 -3.49
N ALA A 566 55.54 1.90 -3.40
CA ALA A 566 54.72 1.81 -2.19
C ALA A 566 55.45 1.14 -1.03
N GLU A 567 56.23 0.07 -1.27
CA GLU A 567 57.03 -0.58 -0.23
C GLU A 567 58.12 0.34 0.34
N GLU A 568 58.79 1.13 -0.49
CA GLU A 568 59.82 2.07 -0.04
C GLU A 568 59.22 3.30 0.69
N LEU A 569 58.06 3.82 0.27
CA LEU A 569 57.30 4.81 1.06
C LEU A 569 56.87 4.24 2.42
N ALA A 570 56.42 2.98 2.47
CA ALA A 570 56.05 2.32 3.72
C ALA A 570 57.27 2.15 4.65
N ARG A 571 58.45 1.82 4.09
CA ARG A 571 59.73 1.72 4.80
C ARG A 571 60.20 3.05 5.36
N GLN A 572 59.97 4.16 4.64
CA GLN A 572 60.25 5.52 5.09
C GLN A 572 59.28 6.04 6.17
N GLY A 573 58.19 5.30 6.43
CA GLY A 573 57.26 5.56 7.53
C GLY A 573 55.92 6.17 7.12
N TYR A 574 55.66 6.37 5.82
CA TYR A 574 54.39 6.93 5.32
C TYR A 574 53.22 5.93 5.32
N GLY A 575 53.49 4.66 5.67
CA GLY A 575 52.52 3.56 5.61
C GLY A 575 52.32 3.03 4.18
N ASN A 576 51.39 2.09 3.99
CA ASN A 576 51.02 1.65 2.65
C ASN A 576 50.28 2.77 1.91
N LYS A 577 50.82 3.19 0.76
CA LYS A 577 50.28 4.23 -0.11
C LYS A 577 50.00 3.76 -1.55
N GLN A 578 50.02 2.44 -1.78
CA GLN A 578 49.80 1.78 -3.08
C GLN A 578 48.60 2.33 -3.85
N ILE A 579 47.42 2.38 -3.21
CA ILE A 579 46.19 2.92 -3.83
C ILE A 579 46.38 4.38 -4.24
N THR A 580 46.93 5.22 -3.35
CA THR A 580 47.19 6.64 -3.63
C THR A 580 48.16 6.86 -4.79
N LEU A 581 49.11 5.96 -5.03
CA LEU A 581 50.02 6.03 -6.18
C LEU A 581 49.31 5.67 -7.50
N TYR A 582 48.39 4.71 -7.48
CA TYR A 582 47.51 4.44 -8.63
C TYR A 582 46.58 5.63 -8.89
N ASP A 583 45.95 6.19 -7.85
CA ASP A 583 45.10 7.40 -7.97
C ASP A 583 45.88 8.58 -8.56
N ILE A 584 47.14 8.79 -8.11
CA ILE A 584 48.04 9.81 -8.65
C ILE A 584 48.36 9.55 -10.12
N ARG A 585 48.72 8.32 -10.51
CA ARG A 585 49.02 7.96 -11.91
C ARG A 585 47.82 8.23 -12.81
N ASP A 586 46.63 7.87 -12.36
CA ASP A 586 45.41 7.97 -13.16
C ASP A 586 44.94 9.43 -13.29
N GLU A 587 45.15 10.27 -12.27
CA GLU A 587 44.96 11.74 -12.35
C GLU A 587 46.02 12.47 -13.18
N LEU A 588 47.29 12.03 -13.15
CA LEU A 588 48.32 12.52 -14.08
C LEU A 588 47.98 12.16 -15.53
N SER A 589 47.27 11.04 -15.74
CA SER A 589 46.82 10.60 -17.07
C SER A 589 45.56 11.34 -17.53
N TYR A 590 44.60 11.60 -16.64
CA TYR A 590 43.33 12.26 -16.92
C TYR A 590 42.92 13.18 -15.77
N ARG A 591 43.42 14.41 -15.81
CA ARG A 591 43.18 15.46 -14.82
C ARG A 591 41.69 15.61 -14.47
N PHE A 592 41.33 15.45 -13.19
CA PHE A 592 39.98 15.63 -12.65
C PHE A 592 38.85 14.81 -13.31
N LYS A 593 39.15 13.73 -14.07
CA LYS A 593 38.19 13.04 -14.97
C LYS A 593 36.81 12.79 -14.32
N ASP A 594 35.73 13.13 -15.02
CA ASP A 594 34.39 12.94 -14.48
C ASP A 594 33.94 11.47 -14.61
N HIS A 595 33.99 10.75 -13.49
CA HIS A 595 33.59 9.35 -13.38
C HIS A 595 32.06 9.14 -13.32
N ARG A 596 31.23 10.19 -13.35
CA ARG A 596 29.77 10.05 -13.44
C ARG A 596 29.39 9.40 -14.78
N PRO A 597 28.36 8.54 -14.83
CA PRO A 597 27.91 7.94 -16.08
C PRO A 597 27.41 9.01 -17.08
N PRO A 598 27.54 8.76 -18.40
CA PRO A 598 27.00 9.65 -19.42
C PRO A 598 25.47 9.78 -19.33
N PHE A 599 24.94 10.93 -19.72
CA PHE A 599 23.50 11.13 -19.88
C PHE A 599 22.90 10.08 -20.81
N ARG A 600 21.74 9.54 -20.43
CA ARG A 600 20.98 8.58 -21.23
C ARG A 600 19.52 9.01 -21.34
N GLY A 601 19.09 9.33 -22.57
CA GLY A 601 17.71 9.71 -22.87
C GLY A 601 16.68 8.69 -22.36
N LEU A 602 15.51 9.19 -21.95
CA LEU A 602 14.50 8.41 -21.23
C LEU A 602 13.97 7.22 -22.05
N GLY A 603 13.88 6.05 -21.41
CA GLY A 603 13.31 4.83 -21.99
C GLY A 603 11.78 4.91 -22.15
N PHE A 604 11.18 3.99 -22.91
CA PHE A 604 9.72 4.01 -23.17
C PHE A 604 8.87 3.97 -21.90
N GLN A 605 9.26 3.17 -20.90
CA GLN A 605 8.55 3.12 -19.62
C GLN A 605 8.73 4.42 -18.83
N GLU A 606 9.95 4.97 -18.75
CA GLU A 606 10.23 6.22 -18.05
C GLU A 606 9.47 7.41 -18.67
N LYS A 607 9.44 7.49 -20.01
CA LYS A 607 8.60 8.44 -20.76
C LYS A 607 7.11 8.25 -20.48
N PHE A 608 6.65 7.00 -20.28
CA PHE A 608 5.27 6.71 -19.92
C PHE A 608 4.94 7.17 -18.49
N GLU A 609 5.75 6.79 -17.51
CA GLU A 609 5.55 7.15 -16.10
C GLU A 609 5.60 8.68 -15.91
N LEU A 610 6.58 9.35 -16.52
CA LEU A 610 6.77 10.80 -16.43
C LEU A 610 5.64 11.62 -17.10
N LEU A 611 5.24 11.27 -18.33
CA LEU A 611 4.25 12.05 -19.09
C LEU A 611 2.79 11.69 -18.79
N THR A 612 2.54 10.74 -17.88
CA THR A 612 1.18 10.35 -17.43
C THR A 612 0.97 10.40 -15.92
N GLY A 613 2.05 10.40 -15.12
CA GLY A 613 2.00 10.24 -13.67
C GLY A 613 1.69 8.80 -13.21
N GLU A 614 1.49 7.85 -14.13
CA GLU A 614 1.15 6.46 -13.80
C GLU A 614 2.39 5.60 -13.62
N THR A 615 2.62 5.14 -12.40
CA THR A 615 3.71 4.22 -12.01
C THR A 615 3.28 2.75 -12.11
N GLN A 616 4.23 1.82 -12.03
CA GLN A 616 3.96 0.38 -11.87
C GLN A 616 3.08 0.00 -10.65
N GLN A 617 2.76 0.92 -9.74
CA GLN A 617 1.82 0.68 -8.63
C GLN A 617 0.45 1.33 -8.85
N THR A 618 0.37 2.40 -9.65
CA THR A 618 -0.90 3.06 -9.96
C THR A 618 -1.53 2.53 -11.25
N LEU A 619 -0.75 1.94 -12.16
CA LEU A 619 -1.24 1.22 -13.33
C LEU A 619 -0.42 -0.07 -13.58
N TYR A 620 -1.04 -1.23 -13.38
CA TYR A 620 -0.38 -2.54 -13.51
C TYR A 620 -1.33 -3.65 -13.99
N TYR A 621 -0.76 -4.80 -14.35
CA TYR A 621 -1.51 -5.98 -14.81
C TYR A 621 -2.62 -6.39 -13.82
N GLY A 622 -3.86 -6.48 -14.31
CA GLY A 622 -5.00 -6.89 -13.51
C GLY A 622 -5.68 -5.79 -12.69
N LYS A 623 -5.09 -4.58 -12.56
CA LYS A 623 -5.73 -3.48 -11.82
C LYS A 623 -7.11 -3.16 -12.39
N LEU A 624 -8.10 -3.02 -11.51
CA LEU A 624 -9.44 -2.56 -11.84
C LEU A 624 -9.44 -1.03 -11.99
N ILE A 625 -9.98 -0.53 -13.09
CA ILE A 625 -10.02 0.89 -13.45
C ILE A 625 -11.39 1.29 -14.03
N THR A 626 -11.67 2.58 -14.03
CA THR A 626 -12.71 3.22 -14.86
C THR A 626 -12.13 3.64 -16.21
N CYS A 627 -12.94 3.56 -17.27
CA CYS A 627 -12.62 4.16 -18.56
C CYS A 627 -13.89 4.54 -19.33
N LEU A 628 -13.82 5.62 -20.11
CA LEU A 628 -14.91 6.11 -20.95
C LEU A 628 -14.83 5.51 -22.35
N ALA A 629 -15.92 4.96 -22.89
CA ALA A 629 -15.97 4.50 -24.28
C ALA A 629 -15.97 5.70 -25.25
N THR A 630 -14.90 5.88 -26.02
CA THR A 630 -14.72 7.02 -26.94
C THR A 630 -15.09 6.71 -28.39
N GLY A 631 -15.17 5.43 -28.77
CA GLY A 631 -15.55 5.00 -30.11
C GLY A 631 -15.32 3.52 -30.33
N PHE A 632 -15.43 3.08 -31.58
CA PHE A 632 -15.13 1.70 -31.98
C PHE A 632 -13.89 1.65 -32.88
N ALA A 633 -13.14 0.57 -32.81
CA ALA A 633 -12.02 0.29 -33.70
C ALA A 633 -12.48 -0.71 -34.77
N PHE A 634 -12.26 -0.37 -36.04
CA PHE A 634 -12.59 -1.22 -37.18
C PHE A 634 -11.30 -1.63 -37.91
N LYS A 635 -11.22 -2.90 -38.33
CA LYS A 635 -10.24 -3.37 -39.32
C LYS A 635 -10.89 -3.23 -40.69
N LYS A 636 -10.32 -2.37 -41.55
CA LYS A 636 -10.66 -2.36 -42.98
C LYS A 636 -10.31 -3.70 -43.60
N ALA A 637 -11.17 -4.21 -44.49
CA ALA A 637 -10.87 -5.40 -45.27
C ALA A 637 -9.63 -5.16 -46.16
N THR A 638 -8.83 -6.20 -46.40
CA THR A 638 -7.82 -6.16 -47.49
C THR A 638 -8.49 -6.19 -48.86
N ARG A 639 -7.73 -5.96 -49.93
CA ARG A 639 -8.28 -5.99 -51.28
C ARG A 639 -8.81 -7.40 -51.63
N ASP A 640 -8.03 -8.42 -51.31
CA ASP A 640 -8.39 -9.84 -51.50
C ASP A 640 -9.60 -10.25 -50.63
N GLU A 641 -9.75 -9.67 -49.43
CA GLU A 641 -10.96 -9.84 -48.61
C GLU A 641 -12.19 -9.18 -49.25
N LEU A 642 -12.05 -8.03 -49.93
CA LEU A 642 -13.14 -7.37 -50.66
C LEU A 642 -13.51 -8.10 -51.95
N ASP A 643 -12.52 -8.56 -52.72
CA ASP A 643 -12.72 -9.29 -53.98
C ASP A 643 -13.37 -10.67 -53.77
N SER A 644 -13.34 -11.19 -52.53
CA SER A 644 -14.00 -12.43 -52.10
C SER A 644 -15.27 -12.20 -51.24
N ALA A 645 -15.78 -10.96 -51.19
CA ALA A 645 -16.96 -10.61 -50.40
C ALA A 645 -18.25 -11.25 -50.94
N ASN A 646 -19.06 -11.82 -50.04
CA ASN A 646 -20.39 -12.32 -50.37
C ASN A 646 -21.45 -11.60 -49.49
N PRO A 647 -22.07 -10.50 -49.97
CA PRO A 647 -23.18 -9.85 -49.29
C PRO A 647 -24.40 -10.76 -49.17
N THR A 648 -25.09 -10.68 -48.03
CA THR A 648 -26.31 -11.46 -47.78
C THR A 648 -27.52 -10.54 -47.65
N ARG A 649 -28.71 -11.05 -47.96
CA ARG A 649 -29.98 -10.33 -47.72
C ARG A 649 -30.52 -10.72 -46.35
N ASN A 650 -31.17 -9.78 -45.66
CA ASN A 650 -31.86 -10.05 -44.40
C ASN A 650 -33.33 -10.37 -44.69
N ASP A 651 -33.78 -11.56 -44.32
CA ASP A 651 -35.13 -12.07 -44.62
C ASP A 651 -36.24 -11.26 -43.91
N GLU A 652 -35.95 -10.69 -42.73
CA GLU A 652 -36.93 -9.91 -41.95
C GLU A 652 -37.12 -8.48 -42.50
N THR A 653 -36.04 -7.83 -42.97
CA THR A 653 -36.09 -6.43 -43.44
C THR A 653 -36.11 -6.29 -44.97
N ASN A 654 -35.88 -7.38 -45.71
CA ASN A 654 -35.68 -7.39 -47.16
C ASN A 654 -34.50 -6.54 -47.69
N LEU A 655 -33.64 -6.01 -46.80
CA LEU A 655 -32.49 -5.19 -47.15
C LEU A 655 -31.22 -6.04 -47.28
N TRP A 656 -30.28 -5.57 -48.11
CA TRP A 656 -28.95 -6.16 -48.25
C TRP A 656 -28.01 -5.76 -47.12
N LYS A 657 -27.11 -6.67 -46.76
CA LYS A 657 -26.21 -6.59 -45.62
C LYS A 657 -24.75 -6.71 -46.03
N CYS A 658 -23.96 -5.72 -45.65
CA CYS A 658 -22.51 -5.73 -45.83
C CYS A 658 -21.87 -6.80 -44.91
N PRO A 659 -21.04 -7.72 -45.44
CA PRO A 659 -20.44 -8.80 -44.64
C PRO A 659 -19.38 -8.29 -43.65
N PHE A 660 -18.77 -7.12 -43.90
CA PHE A 660 -17.71 -6.56 -43.05
C PHE A 660 -18.25 -5.65 -41.95
N CYS A 661 -18.95 -4.57 -42.33
CA CYS A 661 -19.47 -3.58 -41.37
C CYS A 661 -20.84 -3.95 -40.78
N LEU A 662 -21.46 -5.03 -41.26
CA LEU A 662 -22.73 -5.59 -40.78
C LEU A 662 -23.94 -4.63 -40.84
N LYS A 663 -23.82 -3.49 -41.52
CA LYS A 663 -24.95 -2.63 -41.90
C LYS A 663 -25.86 -3.35 -42.88
N ASP A 664 -27.15 -3.29 -42.58
CA ASP A 664 -28.30 -3.91 -43.25
C ASP A 664 -29.30 -2.86 -43.74
N THR A 665 -28.77 -1.74 -44.23
CA THR A 665 -29.53 -0.55 -44.66
C THR A 665 -29.56 -0.34 -46.17
N PHE A 666 -29.09 -1.31 -46.96
CA PHE A 666 -28.94 -1.18 -48.41
C PHE A 666 -30.17 -1.78 -49.12
N LEU A 667 -30.74 -1.04 -50.08
CA LEU A 667 -31.89 -1.48 -50.86
C LEU A 667 -31.50 -2.52 -51.91
N ASP A 668 -30.36 -2.30 -52.58
CA ASP A 668 -29.86 -3.13 -53.68
C ASP A 668 -28.41 -3.59 -53.47
N LEU A 669 -28.08 -4.74 -54.07
CA LEU A 669 -26.72 -5.31 -54.04
C LEU A 669 -25.66 -4.33 -54.60
N SER A 670 -26.02 -3.56 -55.63
CA SER A 670 -25.15 -2.54 -56.24
C SER A 670 -24.76 -1.42 -55.29
N GLU A 671 -25.60 -1.09 -54.29
CA GLU A 671 -25.25 -0.11 -53.26
C GLU A 671 -24.16 -0.66 -52.31
N VAL A 672 -24.16 -1.98 -52.06
CA VAL A 672 -23.16 -2.64 -51.20
C VAL A 672 -21.78 -2.62 -51.86
N TRP A 673 -21.69 -2.88 -53.17
CA TRP A 673 -20.44 -2.74 -53.93
C TRP A 673 -19.97 -1.29 -54.00
N THR A 674 -20.89 -0.36 -54.31
CA THR A 674 -20.62 1.09 -54.28
C THR A 674 -20.10 1.56 -52.91
N HIS A 675 -20.56 0.94 -51.81
CA HIS A 675 -20.10 1.20 -50.45
C HIS A 675 -18.67 0.68 -50.17
N PHE A 676 -18.20 -0.32 -50.91
CA PHE A 676 -16.79 -0.76 -50.89
C PHE A 676 -15.91 0.18 -51.71
N ASP A 677 -16.27 0.41 -52.98
CA ASP A 677 -15.45 1.16 -53.95
C ASP A 677 -15.22 2.62 -53.53
N ASN A 678 -16.26 3.28 -53.01
CA ASN A 678 -16.15 4.64 -52.46
C ASN A 678 -15.46 4.68 -51.08
N GLY A 679 -14.79 3.61 -50.64
CA GLY A 679 -14.06 3.51 -49.38
C GLY A 679 -14.92 3.73 -48.12
N SER A 680 -16.24 3.67 -48.27
CA SER A 680 -17.24 4.09 -47.28
C SER A 680 -17.55 3.01 -46.24
N CYS A 681 -17.11 1.78 -46.48
CA CYS A 681 -17.10 0.70 -45.51
C CYS A 681 -16.03 0.94 -44.43
N PRO A 682 -16.40 1.06 -43.13
CA PRO A 682 -15.42 1.16 -42.05
C PRO A 682 -14.65 -0.16 -41.84
N GLY A 683 -15.17 -1.28 -42.35
CA GLY A 683 -14.66 -2.63 -42.12
C GLY A 683 -15.30 -3.30 -40.90
N GLN A 684 -14.70 -4.39 -40.43
CA GLN A 684 -15.20 -5.18 -39.30
C GLN A 684 -14.83 -4.52 -37.96
N ALA A 685 -15.80 -4.36 -37.06
CA ALA A 685 -15.53 -3.89 -35.71
C ALA A 685 -14.71 -4.94 -34.92
N VAL A 686 -13.54 -4.55 -34.40
CA VAL A 686 -12.60 -5.43 -33.66
C VAL A 686 -12.63 -5.18 -32.16
N GLY A 687 -13.08 -4.00 -31.72
CA GLY A 687 -13.20 -3.66 -30.31
C GLY A 687 -13.68 -2.23 -30.04
N VAL A 688 -13.75 -1.88 -28.76
CA VAL A 688 -14.07 -0.54 -28.27
C VAL A 688 -12.77 0.22 -28.01
N ARG A 689 -12.68 1.46 -28.48
CA ARG A 689 -11.67 2.44 -28.04
C ARG A 689 -12.19 3.11 -26.78
N THR A 690 -11.38 3.11 -25.72
CA THR A 690 -11.71 3.79 -24.47
C THR A 690 -10.66 4.85 -24.14
N ARG A 691 -10.92 5.66 -23.11
CA ARG A 691 -9.98 6.59 -22.52
C ARG A 691 -10.04 6.47 -21.01
N LEU A 692 -8.89 6.40 -20.36
CA LEU A 692 -8.76 6.44 -18.91
C LEU A 692 -8.88 7.90 -18.44
N ASP A 693 -9.19 8.10 -17.16
CA ASP A 693 -9.43 9.43 -16.59
C ASP A 693 -8.16 10.33 -16.63
N ASN A 694 -6.97 9.71 -16.60
CA ASN A 694 -5.65 10.31 -16.84
C ASN A 694 -5.32 10.60 -18.34
N GLY A 695 -6.28 10.41 -19.26
CA GLY A 695 -6.12 10.66 -20.69
C GLY A 695 -5.47 9.53 -21.51
N ILE A 696 -4.95 8.48 -20.88
CA ILE A 696 -4.35 7.32 -21.57
C ILE A 696 -5.39 6.63 -22.46
N SER A 697 -4.96 6.13 -23.62
CA SER A 697 -5.86 5.45 -24.57
C SER A 697 -6.03 3.98 -24.19
N GLY A 698 -7.27 3.54 -23.99
CA GLY A 698 -7.61 2.14 -23.72
C GLY A 698 -8.17 1.43 -24.94
N PHE A 699 -8.05 0.09 -24.98
CA PHE A 699 -8.65 -0.74 -26.02
C PHE A 699 -9.22 -2.04 -25.45
N ILE A 700 -10.50 -2.30 -25.70
CA ILE A 700 -11.18 -3.54 -25.32
C ILE A 700 -11.49 -4.32 -26.61
N SER A 701 -10.78 -5.42 -26.85
CA SER A 701 -11.11 -6.30 -27.99
C SER A 701 -12.50 -6.92 -27.84
N ASN A 702 -13.17 -7.26 -28.95
CA ASN A 702 -14.50 -7.90 -28.93
C ASN A 702 -14.57 -9.15 -28.03
N LYS A 703 -13.46 -9.91 -27.93
CA LYS A 703 -13.34 -11.10 -27.07
C LYS A 703 -13.37 -10.78 -25.56
N ASN A 704 -13.17 -9.51 -25.19
CA ASN A 704 -13.03 -9.04 -23.81
C ASN A 704 -14.20 -8.13 -23.36
N ILE A 705 -15.22 -7.93 -24.18
CA ILE A 705 -16.40 -7.11 -23.83
C ILE A 705 -17.35 -7.86 -22.88
N SER A 706 -17.45 -9.18 -23.04
CA SER A 706 -18.34 -10.03 -22.25
C SER A 706 -17.86 -11.49 -22.31
N ASP A 707 -18.28 -12.30 -21.34
CA ASP A 707 -18.04 -13.75 -21.31
C ASP A 707 -18.77 -14.49 -22.46
N LYS A 708 -19.80 -13.86 -23.04
CA LYS A 708 -20.44 -14.30 -24.29
C LYS A 708 -19.78 -13.59 -25.48
N GLY A 709 -19.43 -14.34 -26.52
CA GLY A 709 -18.73 -13.80 -27.69
C GLY A 709 -19.51 -12.71 -28.42
N VAL A 710 -19.00 -11.48 -28.41
CA VAL A 710 -19.62 -10.31 -29.06
C VAL A 710 -19.10 -10.16 -30.49
N ARG A 711 -19.99 -10.03 -31.48
CA ARG A 711 -19.61 -9.70 -32.87
C ARG A 711 -19.77 -8.21 -33.20
N ARG A 712 -20.79 -7.53 -32.67
CA ARG A 712 -20.95 -6.07 -32.75
C ARG A 712 -20.78 -5.45 -31.35
N PRO A 713 -19.73 -4.65 -31.09
CA PRO A 713 -19.56 -4.01 -29.79
C PRO A 713 -20.68 -3.02 -29.44
N GLU A 714 -21.33 -2.46 -30.47
CA GLU A 714 -22.47 -1.53 -30.41
C GLU A 714 -23.68 -2.06 -29.63
N GLU A 715 -23.89 -3.39 -29.62
CA GLU A 715 -24.98 -4.06 -28.90
C GLU A 715 -24.80 -4.01 -27.37
N ARG A 716 -23.57 -3.75 -26.90
CA ARG A 716 -23.18 -3.84 -25.48
C ARG A 716 -22.59 -2.57 -24.91
N VAL A 717 -22.02 -1.71 -25.74
CA VAL A 717 -21.35 -0.48 -25.33
C VAL A 717 -21.82 0.67 -26.21
N ARG A 718 -22.15 1.80 -25.59
CA ARG A 718 -22.44 3.07 -26.28
C ARG A 718 -21.25 4.03 -26.10
N VAL A 719 -21.02 4.90 -27.08
CA VAL A 719 -20.04 5.98 -26.94
C VAL A 719 -20.51 6.94 -25.84
N GLY A 720 -19.59 7.39 -24.99
CA GLY A 720 -19.89 8.16 -23.77
C GLY A 720 -20.28 7.30 -22.56
N MET A 721 -20.30 5.97 -22.66
CA MET A 721 -20.57 5.09 -21.53
C MET A 721 -19.30 4.82 -20.72
N THR A 722 -19.35 5.03 -19.40
CA THR A 722 -18.28 4.61 -18.48
C THR A 722 -18.32 3.09 -18.28
N LEU A 723 -17.16 2.47 -18.34
CA LEU A 723 -16.94 1.05 -18.17
C LEU A 723 -15.99 0.80 -17.00
N HIS A 724 -16.31 -0.18 -16.16
CA HIS A 724 -15.31 -0.82 -15.30
C HIS A 724 -14.55 -1.85 -16.12
N ALA A 725 -13.22 -1.79 -16.07
CA ALA A 725 -12.35 -2.67 -16.84
C ALA A 725 -11.13 -3.10 -16.00
N ARG A 726 -10.54 -4.26 -16.30
CA ARG A 726 -9.19 -4.63 -15.83
C ARG A 726 -8.14 -4.45 -16.91
N VAL A 727 -6.93 -4.09 -16.49
CA VAL A 727 -5.72 -4.04 -17.34
C VAL A 727 -5.28 -5.46 -17.70
N ILE A 728 -5.06 -5.74 -18.99
CA ILE A 728 -4.41 -6.98 -19.47
C ILE A 728 -2.99 -6.72 -19.95
N LYS A 729 -2.72 -5.58 -20.59
CA LYS A 729 -1.39 -5.24 -21.10
C LYS A 729 -1.22 -3.73 -21.15
N ILE A 730 -0.03 -3.25 -20.80
CA ILE A 730 0.37 -1.86 -20.98
C ILE A 730 1.36 -1.84 -22.16
N ASN A 731 1.15 -0.92 -23.10
CA ASN A 731 2.08 -0.62 -24.18
C ASN A 731 2.62 0.80 -23.96
N TYR A 732 3.83 0.85 -23.37
CA TYR A 732 4.52 2.10 -23.03
C TYR A 732 4.86 2.93 -24.27
N GLU A 733 5.39 2.30 -25.34
CA GLU A 733 5.70 2.94 -26.64
C GLU A 733 4.51 3.75 -27.19
N ARG A 734 3.30 3.17 -27.18
CA ARG A 734 2.11 3.78 -27.80
C ARG A 734 1.26 4.60 -26.84
N PHE A 735 1.61 4.59 -25.55
CA PHE A 735 0.79 5.14 -24.47
C PHE A 735 -0.65 4.59 -24.55
N GLN A 736 -0.75 3.26 -24.61
CA GLN A 736 -1.99 2.50 -24.82
C GLN A 736 -2.11 1.32 -23.85
N VAL A 737 -3.32 1.01 -23.39
CA VAL A 737 -3.61 -0.10 -22.47
C VAL A 737 -4.66 -1.03 -23.07
N ASP A 738 -4.38 -2.34 -23.12
CA ASP A 738 -5.37 -3.36 -23.48
C ASP A 738 -6.18 -3.77 -22.24
N LEU A 739 -7.50 -3.84 -22.40
CA LEU A 739 -8.47 -3.91 -21.30
C LEU A 739 -9.49 -5.06 -21.46
N THR A 740 -10.17 -5.40 -20.36
CA THR A 740 -11.30 -6.35 -20.33
C THR A 740 -12.44 -5.92 -19.40
N CYS A 741 -13.67 -6.17 -19.85
CA CYS A 741 -14.91 -5.95 -19.13
C CYS A 741 -15.72 -7.27 -18.94
N LYS A 742 -15.11 -8.45 -19.15
CA LYS A 742 -15.77 -9.74 -18.85
C LYS A 742 -16.16 -9.80 -17.38
N SER A 743 -17.36 -10.31 -17.08
CA SER A 743 -17.85 -10.38 -15.69
C SER A 743 -17.02 -11.34 -14.84
N SER A 744 -16.52 -12.44 -15.42
CA SER A 744 -15.62 -13.37 -14.73
C SER A 744 -14.27 -12.74 -14.34
N GLU A 745 -13.67 -11.96 -15.24
CA GLU A 745 -12.38 -11.31 -15.04
C GLU A 745 -12.52 -10.08 -14.13
N LEU A 746 -13.59 -9.29 -14.25
CA LEU A 746 -13.89 -8.18 -13.33
C LEU A 746 -14.04 -8.67 -11.89
N ALA A 747 -14.75 -9.78 -11.67
CA ALA A 747 -14.90 -10.41 -10.35
C ALA A 747 -13.62 -11.14 -9.84
N ASP A 748 -12.57 -11.22 -10.67
CA ASP A 748 -11.40 -12.07 -10.49
C ASP A 748 -11.72 -13.50 -10.00
N ALA A 749 -12.72 -14.13 -10.63
CA ALA A 749 -13.22 -15.44 -10.24
C ALA A 749 -12.18 -16.59 -10.39
N GLN A 750 -11.00 -16.30 -10.92
CA GLN A 750 -9.87 -17.23 -11.08
C GLN A 750 -8.66 -16.87 -10.20
N GLY A 751 -8.72 -15.78 -9.41
CA GLY A 751 -7.61 -15.33 -8.56
C GLY A 751 -6.35 -14.93 -9.35
N LYS A 752 -6.53 -14.43 -10.57
CA LYS A 752 -5.47 -14.15 -11.55
C LYS A 752 -4.89 -12.74 -11.43
N PHE A 753 -5.60 -11.83 -10.77
CA PHE A 753 -5.29 -10.40 -10.74
C PHE A 753 -5.05 -9.85 -9.32
N ALA A 754 -5.33 -10.63 -8.28
CA ALA A 754 -4.96 -10.31 -6.90
C ALA A 754 -3.43 -10.17 -6.72
N SER A 755 -3.00 -9.23 -5.88
CA SER A 755 -1.58 -9.07 -5.55
C SER A 755 -1.00 -10.32 -4.87
N PRO A 756 0.28 -10.65 -5.10
CA PRO A 756 0.97 -11.70 -4.34
C PRO A 756 0.86 -11.46 -2.83
N LYS A 757 0.34 -12.45 -2.11
CA LYS A 757 0.26 -12.45 -0.65
C LYS A 757 1.61 -12.86 -0.05
N ASP A 758 1.87 -12.43 1.18
CA ASP A 758 3.01 -12.92 1.95
C ASP A 758 2.91 -14.45 2.16
N LEU A 759 4.05 -15.14 2.24
CA LEU A 759 4.09 -16.60 2.47
C LEU A 759 3.40 -16.98 3.80
N TYR A 760 3.39 -16.07 4.78
CA TYR A 760 2.77 -16.25 6.09
C TYR A 760 1.34 -15.67 6.18
N TYR A 761 0.63 -15.55 5.06
CA TYR A 761 -0.73 -15.03 5.01
C TYR A 761 -1.77 -16.08 5.46
N ASP A 762 -2.60 -15.73 6.44
CA ASP A 762 -3.65 -16.60 7.00
C ASP A 762 -4.90 -16.63 6.10
N GLN A 763 -4.79 -17.38 5.01
CA GLN A 763 -5.86 -17.56 4.03
C GLN A 763 -7.10 -18.24 4.66
N GLU A 764 -6.90 -19.18 5.59
CA GLU A 764 -8.01 -19.82 6.31
C GLU A 764 -8.87 -18.81 7.07
N ASN A 765 -8.24 -17.91 7.84
CA ASN A 765 -8.94 -16.91 8.63
C ASN A 765 -9.60 -15.86 7.72
N ALA A 766 -8.92 -15.42 6.66
CA ALA A 766 -9.50 -14.55 5.64
C ALA A 766 -10.78 -15.15 5.02
N ASP A 767 -10.78 -16.43 4.66
CA ASP A 767 -11.95 -17.11 4.09
C ASP A 767 -13.06 -17.38 5.12
N LYS A 768 -12.69 -17.70 6.38
CA LYS A 768 -13.64 -17.83 7.49
C LYS A 768 -14.35 -16.50 7.76
N GLU A 769 -13.63 -15.38 7.74
CA GLU A 769 -14.23 -14.05 7.90
C GLU A 769 -15.07 -13.62 6.70
N LYS A 770 -14.60 -13.85 5.47
CA LYS A 770 -15.36 -13.56 4.24
C LYS A 770 -16.72 -14.27 4.23
N LYS A 771 -16.74 -15.57 4.52
CA LYS A 771 -17.98 -16.36 4.66
C LYS A 771 -18.89 -15.83 5.77
N GLN A 772 -18.34 -15.37 6.90
CA GLN A 772 -19.14 -14.74 7.95
C GLN A 772 -19.74 -13.38 7.50
N GLU A 773 -19.03 -12.59 6.70
CA GLU A 773 -19.56 -11.31 6.20
C GLU A 773 -20.61 -11.51 5.12
N GLU A 774 -20.41 -12.45 4.19
CA GLU A 774 -21.39 -12.87 3.20
C GLU A 774 -22.69 -13.37 3.88
N ASN A 775 -22.56 -14.21 4.90
CA ASN A 775 -23.70 -14.65 5.72
C ASN A 775 -24.41 -13.48 6.42
N LYS A 776 -23.67 -12.51 6.99
CA LYS A 776 -24.26 -11.30 7.59
C LYS A 776 -25.00 -10.45 6.54
N LYS A 777 -24.42 -10.26 5.35
CA LYS A 777 -25.04 -9.55 4.22
C LYS A 777 -26.34 -10.25 3.76
N GLN A 778 -26.34 -11.58 3.63
CA GLN A 778 -27.55 -12.35 3.30
C GLN A 778 -28.63 -12.24 4.39
N ILE A 779 -28.27 -12.34 5.68
CA ILE A 779 -29.21 -12.19 6.80
C ILE A 779 -29.79 -10.77 6.85
N GLN A 780 -28.99 -9.74 6.52
CA GLN A 780 -29.44 -8.36 6.48
C GLN A 780 -30.35 -8.08 5.28
N ALA A 781 -30.05 -8.61 4.09
CA ALA A 781 -30.93 -8.52 2.92
C ALA A 781 -32.29 -9.24 3.16
N LYS A 782 -32.29 -10.38 3.86
CA LYS A 782 -33.50 -11.10 4.31
C LYS A 782 -34.30 -10.36 5.40
N ARG A 783 -33.81 -9.23 5.92
CA ARG A 783 -34.53 -8.38 6.89
C ARG A 783 -35.19 -7.15 6.27
N THR A 784 -34.81 -6.75 5.06
CA THR A 784 -35.36 -5.58 4.34
C THR A 784 -36.59 -5.91 3.49
N THR A 785 -37.26 -7.03 3.77
CA THR A 785 -38.35 -7.59 2.97
C THR A 785 -39.72 -6.96 3.28
N TYR A 786 -39.84 -5.64 3.10
CA TYR A 786 -41.15 -4.99 2.94
C TYR A 786 -41.16 -4.13 1.68
N LEU A 787 -42.10 -4.42 0.78
CA LEU A 787 -42.24 -3.73 -0.50
C LEU A 787 -42.76 -2.31 -0.27
N LYS A 788 -42.09 -1.30 -0.84
CA LYS A 788 -42.50 0.10 -0.75
C LYS A 788 -43.75 0.31 -1.61
N ARG A 789 -44.94 0.36 -0.99
CA ARG A 789 -46.23 0.59 -1.67
C ARG A 789 -46.33 2.02 -2.19
N VAL A 790 -47.17 2.23 -3.20
CA VAL A 790 -47.49 3.56 -3.76
C VAL A 790 -48.98 3.85 -3.55
N ILE A 791 -49.38 3.91 -2.27
CA ILE A 791 -50.75 4.23 -1.85
C ILE A 791 -50.82 5.74 -1.53
N ALA A 792 -51.66 6.46 -2.26
CA ALA A 792 -51.81 7.91 -2.15
C ALA A 792 -52.89 8.28 -1.11
N HIS A 793 -52.57 8.15 0.18
CA HIS A 793 -53.47 8.45 1.29
C HIS A 793 -52.75 9.20 2.42
N PRO A 794 -53.32 10.26 3.03
CA PRO A 794 -52.61 11.09 4.02
C PRO A 794 -52.11 10.33 5.26
N SER A 795 -52.84 9.31 5.70
CA SER A 795 -52.49 8.49 6.86
C SER A 795 -51.54 7.33 6.51
N PHE A 796 -51.29 7.06 5.22
CA PHE A 796 -50.43 5.96 4.79
C PHE A 796 -48.94 6.34 4.76
N LYS A 797 -48.10 5.54 5.43
CA LYS A 797 -46.64 5.74 5.49
C LYS A 797 -45.88 4.41 5.34
N ASN A 798 -44.90 4.39 4.44
CA ASN A 798 -43.96 3.27 4.27
C ASN A 798 -42.92 3.25 5.41
N VAL A 799 -43.34 2.89 6.62
CA VAL A 799 -42.52 2.90 7.85
C VAL A 799 -42.61 1.59 8.63
N THR A 800 -41.58 1.27 9.41
CA THR A 800 -41.58 0.07 10.26
C THR A 800 -42.50 0.23 11.47
N PHE A 801 -42.79 -0.87 12.18
CA PHE A 801 -43.49 -0.88 13.47
C PHE A 801 -42.96 0.20 14.43
N LYS A 802 -41.63 0.23 14.67
CA LYS A 802 -41.02 1.13 15.65
C LYS A 802 -40.98 2.58 15.20
N ASP A 803 -40.97 2.82 13.90
CA ASP A 803 -40.94 4.18 13.36
C ASP A 803 -42.37 4.76 13.29
N ALA A 804 -43.39 3.91 13.12
CA ALA A 804 -44.79 4.30 13.33
C ALA A 804 -45.07 4.70 14.79
N GLU A 805 -44.56 3.95 15.78
CA GLU A 805 -44.67 4.32 17.21
C GLU A 805 -44.04 5.70 17.49
N LYS A 806 -42.81 5.96 17.01
CA LYS A 806 -42.15 7.28 17.15
C LYS A 806 -42.94 8.41 16.50
N LEU A 807 -43.51 8.18 15.31
CA LEU A 807 -44.30 9.18 14.59
C LEU A 807 -45.65 9.45 15.25
N LEU A 808 -46.21 8.49 15.99
CA LEU A 808 -47.42 8.67 16.80
C LEU A 808 -47.13 9.27 18.18
N ASP A 809 -45.92 9.15 18.70
CA ASP A 809 -45.55 9.72 20.00
C ASP A 809 -45.76 11.25 20.02
N THR A 810 -45.43 11.93 18.91
CA THR A 810 -45.67 13.37 18.70
C THR A 810 -47.09 13.74 18.25
N MET A 811 -47.99 12.77 18.08
CA MET A 811 -49.39 12.97 17.65
C MET A 811 -50.37 12.95 18.83
N THR A 812 -51.63 13.31 18.57
CA THR A 812 -52.69 13.43 19.58
C THR A 812 -53.46 12.12 19.80
N GLN A 813 -54.30 12.07 20.83
CA GLN A 813 -55.07 10.85 21.15
C GLN A 813 -56.20 10.63 20.15
N GLY A 814 -56.14 9.50 19.44
CA GLY A 814 -57.04 9.14 18.34
C GLY A 814 -56.36 9.14 16.96
N ASP A 815 -55.23 9.82 16.81
CA ASP A 815 -54.48 9.84 15.54
C ASP A 815 -53.96 8.45 15.17
N CYS A 816 -53.91 8.16 13.86
CA CYS A 816 -53.48 6.86 13.33
C CYS A 816 -52.57 6.97 12.10
N ILE A 817 -51.73 5.95 11.92
CA ILE A 817 -50.88 5.75 10.75
C ILE A 817 -51.16 4.36 10.18
N VAL A 818 -51.52 4.32 8.90
CA VAL A 818 -51.60 3.08 8.10
C VAL A 818 -50.19 2.79 7.56
N ARG A 819 -49.73 1.55 7.66
CA ARG A 819 -48.44 1.12 7.12
C ARG A 819 -48.52 -0.30 6.54
N PRO A 820 -47.55 -0.73 5.71
CA PRO A 820 -47.42 -2.14 5.33
C PRO A 820 -47.39 -3.05 6.57
N SER A 821 -48.08 -4.19 6.50
CA SER A 821 -47.97 -5.24 7.53
C SER A 821 -46.71 -6.09 7.30
N SER A 822 -46.18 -6.67 8.37
CA SER A 822 -45.09 -7.65 8.28
C SER A 822 -45.60 -9.09 8.02
N LYS A 823 -46.91 -9.27 7.80
CA LYS A 823 -47.53 -10.58 7.55
C LYS A 823 -47.48 -11.04 6.09
N GLY A 824 -47.41 -10.12 5.14
CA GLY A 824 -47.41 -10.43 3.70
C GLY A 824 -47.73 -9.19 2.85
N CYS A 825 -47.80 -9.36 1.53
CA CYS A 825 -48.29 -8.32 0.63
C CYS A 825 -49.78 -8.06 0.80
N ASP A 826 -50.59 -9.00 1.29
CA ASP A 826 -52.06 -8.85 1.41
C ASP A 826 -52.56 -8.31 2.75
N HIS A 827 -51.67 -7.65 3.51
CA HIS A 827 -52.01 -7.06 4.80
C HIS A 827 -51.45 -5.64 4.97
N LEU A 828 -52.28 -4.76 5.53
CA LEU A 828 -51.87 -3.47 6.11
C LEU A 828 -51.96 -3.54 7.64
N THR A 829 -51.34 -2.59 8.33
CA THR A 829 -51.59 -2.38 9.76
C THR A 829 -51.93 -0.92 10.04
N VAL A 830 -53.11 -0.68 10.60
CA VAL A 830 -53.50 0.62 11.16
C VAL A 830 -52.97 0.67 12.59
N THR A 831 -52.05 1.59 12.88
CA THR A 831 -51.57 1.83 14.25
C THR A 831 -52.16 3.15 14.75
N TRP A 832 -52.78 3.16 15.93
CA TRP A 832 -53.41 4.38 16.48
C TRP A 832 -53.08 4.61 17.97
N LYS A 833 -53.11 5.89 18.39
CA LYS A 833 -52.72 6.35 19.74
C LYS A 833 -53.91 6.33 20.71
N ILE A 834 -53.90 5.40 21.67
CA ILE A 834 -54.89 5.34 22.76
C ILE A 834 -54.52 6.34 23.86
N LYS A 835 -53.25 6.37 24.23
CA LYS A 835 -52.62 7.33 25.16
C LYS A 835 -51.11 7.34 24.87
N ASP A 836 -50.38 8.32 25.38
CA ASP A 836 -48.92 8.35 25.32
C ASP A 836 -48.32 7.03 25.80
N ASN A 837 -47.34 6.51 25.05
CA ASN A 837 -46.72 5.21 25.30
C ASN A 837 -47.67 3.98 25.28
N ILE A 838 -48.90 4.10 24.74
CA ILE A 838 -49.89 3.01 24.54
C ILE A 838 -50.54 3.11 23.15
N TYR A 839 -50.02 2.32 22.21
CA TYR A 839 -50.48 2.21 20.83
C TYR A 839 -51.23 0.89 20.61
N GLN A 840 -52.27 0.89 19.77
CA GLN A 840 -52.94 -0.33 19.29
C GLN A 840 -52.67 -0.51 17.80
N HIS A 841 -52.34 -1.74 17.41
CA HIS A 841 -52.07 -2.12 16.02
C HIS A 841 -53.20 -3.06 15.57
N ILE A 842 -54.01 -2.59 14.63
CA ILE A 842 -55.10 -3.35 14.01
C ILE A 842 -54.59 -3.83 12.65
N ASP A 843 -54.67 -5.12 12.40
CA ASP A 843 -54.26 -5.73 11.14
C ASP A 843 -55.46 -5.75 10.19
N VAL A 844 -55.26 -5.27 8.97
CA VAL A 844 -56.28 -5.18 7.92
C VAL A 844 -55.89 -6.13 6.82
N ARG A 845 -56.76 -7.10 6.49
CA ARG A 845 -56.55 -7.99 5.34
C ARG A 845 -57.10 -7.32 4.09
N GLU A 846 -56.30 -7.26 3.05
CA GLU A 846 -56.68 -6.72 1.73
C GLU A 846 -57.12 -7.87 0.81
N ASP A 847 -58.13 -7.65 -0.04
CA ASP A 847 -58.57 -8.61 -1.05
C ASP A 847 -58.81 -7.93 -2.42
N GLY A 848 -58.93 -8.70 -3.50
CA GLY A 848 -59.30 -8.20 -4.84
C GLY A 848 -58.25 -7.31 -5.53
N LYS A 849 -56.96 -7.59 -5.34
CA LYS A 849 -55.84 -6.75 -5.83
C LYS A 849 -55.56 -6.89 -7.32
N GLU A 850 -55.10 -5.79 -7.92
CA GLU A 850 -54.58 -5.75 -9.30
C GLU A 850 -53.03 -5.82 -9.35
N ASN A 851 -52.33 -5.40 -8.28
CA ASN A 851 -50.87 -5.43 -8.17
C ASN A 851 -50.42 -5.30 -6.70
N ASP A 852 -49.28 -5.91 -6.33
CA ASP A 852 -48.69 -5.88 -4.98
C ASP A 852 -48.41 -4.47 -4.43
N PHE A 853 -48.19 -3.50 -5.31
CA PHE A 853 -47.89 -2.11 -4.94
C PHE A 853 -49.13 -1.29 -4.55
N SER A 854 -50.32 -1.76 -4.96
CA SER A 854 -51.62 -1.09 -4.80
C SER A 854 -52.27 -1.47 -3.46
N ILE A 855 -53.46 -0.90 -3.22
CA ILE A 855 -54.40 -1.33 -2.18
C ILE A 855 -55.39 -2.37 -2.76
N GLY A 856 -55.96 -3.22 -1.90
CA GLY A 856 -57.09 -4.09 -2.26
C GLY A 856 -58.40 -3.33 -2.58
N LYS A 857 -59.34 -4.01 -3.22
CA LYS A 857 -60.71 -3.51 -3.51
C LYS A 857 -61.69 -3.72 -2.36
N SER A 858 -61.38 -4.67 -1.48
CA SER A 858 -62.08 -4.90 -0.21
C SER A 858 -61.07 -4.93 0.94
N LEU A 859 -61.39 -4.29 2.05
CA LEU A 859 -60.56 -4.26 3.25
C LEU A 859 -61.31 -4.89 4.43
N TRP A 860 -60.66 -5.81 5.14
CA TRP A 860 -61.31 -6.61 6.19
C TRP A 860 -60.66 -6.39 7.55
N ILE A 861 -61.49 -6.10 8.57
CA ILE A 861 -61.12 -6.04 9.98
C ILE A 861 -62.02 -7.01 10.76
N ASP A 862 -61.42 -7.99 11.43
CA ASP A 862 -62.09 -9.15 12.03
C ASP A 862 -63.07 -9.82 11.04
N ASN A 863 -64.37 -9.52 11.13
CA ASN A 863 -65.43 -10.07 10.26
C ASN A 863 -66.18 -8.98 9.45
N GLU A 864 -65.71 -7.73 9.49
CA GLU A 864 -66.35 -6.59 8.82
C GLU A 864 -65.55 -6.19 7.57
N GLU A 865 -66.28 -5.98 6.47
CA GLU A 865 -65.77 -5.42 5.21
C GLU A 865 -65.85 -3.89 5.24
N TYR A 866 -64.90 -3.24 4.57
CA TYR A 866 -64.75 -1.79 4.41
C TYR A 866 -64.28 -1.49 2.98
N GLU A 867 -64.75 -0.39 2.40
CA GLU A 867 -64.46 -0.02 1.01
C GLU A 867 -63.08 0.66 0.86
N ASP A 868 -62.71 1.55 1.79
CA ASP A 868 -61.42 2.27 1.76
C ASP A 868 -60.83 2.59 3.15
N LEU A 869 -59.69 3.30 3.16
CA LEU A 869 -58.98 3.68 4.39
C LEU A 869 -59.66 4.81 5.16
N ASP A 870 -60.39 5.70 4.51
CA ASP A 870 -61.13 6.79 5.16
C ASP A 870 -62.39 6.24 5.84
N GLU A 871 -63.04 5.24 5.26
CA GLU A 871 -64.13 4.50 5.90
C GLU A 871 -63.65 3.74 7.14
N ILE A 872 -62.50 3.07 7.10
CA ILE A 872 -61.88 2.45 8.28
C ILE A 872 -61.61 3.49 9.38
N MET A 873 -61.10 4.67 9.02
CA MET A 873 -60.86 5.73 10.01
C MET A 873 -62.18 6.27 10.58
N ALA A 874 -63.21 6.45 9.76
CA ALA A 874 -64.50 7.02 10.16
C ALA A 874 -65.39 6.05 10.96
N ARG A 875 -65.52 4.79 10.51
CA ARG A 875 -66.40 3.77 11.10
C ARG A 875 -65.72 2.92 12.18
N HIS A 876 -64.39 2.70 12.11
CA HIS A 876 -63.67 1.88 13.08
C HIS A 876 -62.84 2.70 14.08
N ILE A 877 -61.89 3.52 13.60
CA ILE A 877 -60.91 4.19 14.48
C ILE A 877 -61.53 5.35 15.27
N SER A 878 -62.33 6.21 14.64
CA SER A 878 -62.91 7.39 15.28
C SER A 878 -63.85 7.03 16.46
N PRO A 879 -64.76 6.04 16.35
CA PRO A 879 -65.54 5.57 17.50
C PRO A 879 -64.67 4.96 18.61
N LEU A 880 -63.67 4.13 18.28
CA LEU A 880 -62.73 3.59 19.28
C LEU A 880 -61.97 4.71 20.03
N ALA A 881 -61.54 5.75 19.31
CA ALA A 881 -60.87 6.91 19.87
C ALA A 881 -61.81 7.74 20.77
N ALA A 882 -63.08 7.90 20.40
CA ALA A 882 -64.11 8.56 21.21
C ALA A 882 -64.41 7.78 22.50
N HIS A 883 -64.62 6.46 22.41
CA HIS A 883 -64.87 5.59 23.57
C HIS A 883 -63.67 5.53 24.52
N ALA A 884 -62.44 5.51 23.99
CA ALA A 884 -61.23 5.66 24.79
C ALA A 884 -61.19 7.00 25.53
N ARG A 885 -61.56 8.10 24.85
CA ARG A 885 -61.60 9.46 25.41
C ARG A 885 -62.69 9.60 26.49
N GLU A 886 -63.86 8.98 26.33
CA GLU A 886 -64.90 8.90 27.37
C GLU A 886 -64.35 8.24 28.64
N ILE A 887 -63.65 7.10 28.53
CA ILE A 887 -63.04 6.45 29.71
C ILE A 887 -61.94 7.33 30.34
N ILE A 888 -61.03 7.90 29.54
CA ILE A 888 -59.88 8.68 30.04
C ILE A 888 -60.33 9.98 30.74
N THR A 889 -61.38 10.62 30.24
CA THR A 889 -61.94 11.86 30.83
C THR A 889 -62.92 11.61 31.99
N HIS A 890 -63.37 10.37 32.21
CA HIS A 890 -64.37 10.07 33.22
C HIS A 890 -63.84 10.24 34.66
N LYS A 891 -64.68 10.75 35.56
CA LYS A 891 -64.36 11.04 36.98
C LYS A 891 -63.88 9.85 37.85
N TYR A 892 -63.93 8.62 37.33
CA TYR A 892 -63.35 7.44 37.97
C TYR A 892 -62.13 6.88 37.22
N TYR A 893 -61.56 7.62 36.26
CA TYR A 893 -60.24 7.29 35.71
C TYR A 893 -59.14 7.58 36.73
N LYS A 894 -58.11 6.73 36.75
CA LYS A 894 -56.86 6.92 37.48
C LYS A 894 -55.67 6.43 36.67
N GLU A 895 -54.65 7.26 36.61
CA GLU A 895 -53.33 6.96 36.03
C GLU A 895 -52.66 5.79 36.80
N SER A 896 -52.17 4.77 36.09
CA SER A 896 -51.42 3.65 36.69
C SER A 896 -50.30 3.12 35.78
N ASP A 897 -49.79 3.98 34.89
CA ASP A 897 -48.76 3.71 33.87
C ASP A 897 -49.07 2.50 32.96
N GLY A 898 -50.35 2.19 32.77
CA GLY A 898 -50.79 1.01 32.03
C GLY A 898 -50.66 -0.32 32.78
N THR A 899 -50.25 -0.30 34.06
CA THR A 899 -49.91 -1.49 34.86
C THR A 899 -50.97 -1.83 35.92
N LYS A 900 -51.19 -3.14 36.11
CA LYS A 900 -52.16 -3.67 37.08
C LYS A 900 -51.75 -3.40 38.54
N ALA A 901 -50.47 -3.58 38.88
CA ALA A 901 -49.99 -3.49 40.26
C ALA A 901 -50.24 -2.09 40.87
N LYS A 902 -49.94 -1.02 40.11
CA LYS A 902 -50.20 0.37 40.54
C LYS A 902 -51.70 0.65 40.72
N LEU A 903 -52.58 0.05 39.90
CA LEU A 903 -54.03 0.18 40.08
C LEU A 903 -54.52 -0.53 41.35
N GLU A 904 -53.97 -1.71 41.66
CA GLU A 904 -54.28 -2.44 42.90
C GLU A 904 -53.78 -1.67 44.15
N GLU A 905 -52.62 -1.03 44.07
CA GLU A 905 -52.11 -0.13 45.12
C GLU A 905 -53.03 1.09 45.36
N ILE A 906 -53.43 1.79 44.30
CA ILE A 906 -54.36 2.93 44.37
C ILE A 906 -55.69 2.53 45.04
N LEU A 907 -56.22 1.35 44.70
CA LEU A 907 -57.42 0.79 45.35
C LEU A 907 -57.20 0.52 46.84
N MET A 908 -56.04 -0.04 47.23
CA MET A 908 -55.71 -0.28 48.64
C MET A 908 -55.46 1.01 49.44
N MET A 909 -54.97 2.09 48.81
CA MET A 909 -54.87 3.40 49.45
C MET A 909 -56.25 4.01 49.68
N GLU A 910 -57.10 4.05 48.65
CA GLU A 910 -58.43 4.66 48.76
C GLU A 910 -59.37 3.87 49.69
N LYS A 911 -59.25 2.53 49.72
CA LYS A 911 -59.97 1.67 50.67
C LYS A 911 -59.54 1.87 52.13
N ARG A 912 -58.29 2.32 52.37
CA ARG A 912 -57.82 2.71 53.71
C ARG A 912 -58.41 4.06 54.15
N LYS A 913 -58.52 5.04 53.24
CA LYS A 913 -59.13 6.36 53.54
C LYS A 913 -60.62 6.27 53.88
N ALA A 914 -61.36 5.41 53.18
CA ALA A 914 -62.81 5.27 53.35
C ALA A 914 -63.24 3.78 53.47
N PRO A 915 -63.05 3.13 54.63
CA PRO A 915 -63.27 1.68 54.79
C PRO A 915 -64.69 1.19 54.42
N GLY A 916 -65.72 1.99 54.68
CA GLY A 916 -67.11 1.68 54.31
C GLY A 916 -67.42 1.78 52.81
N ARG A 917 -66.63 2.54 52.04
CA ARG A 917 -66.83 2.72 50.59
C ARG A 917 -66.14 1.59 49.81
N ILE A 918 -66.70 1.23 48.66
CA ILE A 918 -66.01 0.39 47.67
C ILE A 918 -65.39 1.33 46.64
N PRO A 919 -64.05 1.49 46.59
CA PRO A 919 -63.41 2.20 45.50
C PRO A 919 -63.46 1.33 44.23
N TYR A 920 -63.67 1.99 43.10
CA TYR A 920 -63.56 1.41 41.76
C TYR A 920 -63.05 2.49 40.81
N PHE A 921 -62.13 2.13 39.92
CA PHE A 921 -61.45 3.04 39.00
C PHE A 921 -61.15 2.37 37.66
N PHE A 922 -61.13 3.17 36.59
CA PHE A 922 -60.61 2.79 35.28
C PHE A 922 -59.15 3.20 35.12
N SER A 923 -58.37 2.44 34.37
CA SER A 923 -57.04 2.81 33.87
C SER A 923 -56.80 2.17 32.50
N CYS A 924 -55.89 2.71 31.69
CA CYS A 924 -55.48 2.08 30.43
C CYS A 924 -54.72 0.77 30.71
N SER A 925 -54.72 -0.21 29.81
CA SER A 925 -53.79 -1.36 29.88
C SER A 925 -52.68 -1.22 28.84
N LYS A 926 -51.41 -1.29 29.28
CA LYS A 926 -50.26 -1.40 28.36
C LYS A 926 -50.00 -2.85 27.91
N GLN A 927 -50.46 -3.84 28.69
CA GLN A 927 -50.40 -5.26 28.32
C GLN A 927 -51.42 -5.63 27.24
N PHE A 928 -52.58 -4.97 27.23
CA PHE A 928 -53.65 -5.19 26.26
C PHE A 928 -54.17 -3.86 25.71
N PRO A 929 -53.50 -3.24 24.72
CA PRO A 929 -54.05 -2.12 23.97
C PRO A 929 -55.45 -2.45 23.42
N GLY A 930 -56.33 -1.45 23.39
CA GLY A 930 -57.76 -1.63 23.12
C GLY A 930 -58.57 -2.12 24.33
N LYS A 931 -57.95 -2.31 25.50
CA LYS A 931 -58.63 -2.69 26.75
C LYS A 931 -58.25 -1.78 27.91
N PHE A 932 -59.26 -1.41 28.70
CA PHE A 932 -59.13 -0.67 29.94
C PHE A 932 -59.30 -1.61 31.13
N MET A 933 -58.52 -1.39 32.19
CA MET A 933 -58.66 -2.08 33.46
C MET A 933 -59.76 -1.42 34.29
N LEU A 934 -60.80 -2.16 34.64
CA LEU A 934 -61.76 -1.79 35.68
C LEU A 934 -61.33 -2.47 36.99
N GLY A 935 -60.66 -1.69 37.84
CA GLY A 935 -60.20 -2.12 39.16
C GLY A 935 -61.23 -1.78 40.23
N TYR A 936 -61.51 -2.67 41.18
CA TYR A 936 -62.45 -2.44 42.29
C TYR A 936 -62.11 -3.26 43.55
N MET A 937 -62.46 -2.77 44.75
CA MET A 937 -62.09 -3.42 46.02
C MET A 937 -63.25 -3.57 47.02
N PRO A 938 -64.08 -4.64 46.92
CA PRO A 938 -65.24 -4.84 47.79
C PRO A 938 -64.91 -5.13 49.26
N ARG A 939 -63.89 -5.95 49.51
CA ARG A 939 -63.45 -6.42 50.84
C ARG A 939 -61.94 -6.18 51.02
N LYS A 940 -61.18 -7.16 51.52
CA LYS A 940 -59.72 -7.06 51.79
C LYS A 940 -58.80 -7.34 50.58
N LYS A 941 -59.33 -7.78 49.43
CA LYS A 941 -58.55 -7.97 48.19
C LYS A 941 -59.13 -7.08 47.07
N PRO A 942 -58.28 -6.37 46.30
CA PRO A 942 -58.72 -5.75 45.06
C PRO A 942 -59.02 -6.83 44.01
N ARG A 943 -59.76 -6.43 42.98
CA ARG A 943 -60.01 -7.18 41.75
C ARG A 943 -59.75 -6.24 40.59
N VAL A 944 -59.24 -6.76 39.47
CA VAL A 944 -59.08 -6.01 38.23
C VAL A 944 -59.62 -6.88 37.10
N GLU A 945 -60.61 -6.38 36.40
CA GLU A 945 -61.21 -6.99 35.20
C GLU A 945 -60.97 -6.07 33.99
N TYR A 946 -61.20 -6.57 32.78
CA TYR A 946 -60.95 -5.81 31.55
C TYR A 946 -62.25 -5.44 30.83
N VAL A 947 -62.32 -4.20 30.37
CA VAL A 947 -63.34 -3.67 29.45
C VAL A 947 -62.67 -3.43 28.12
N ALA A 948 -63.13 -4.07 27.05
CA ALA A 948 -62.65 -3.78 25.70
C ALA A 948 -63.46 -2.61 25.11
N ILE A 949 -62.79 -1.70 24.41
CA ILE A 949 -63.46 -0.75 23.52
C ILE A 949 -63.74 -1.42 22.17
N THR A 950 -64.92 -1.15 21.64
CA THR A 950 -65.43 -1.61 20.34
C THR A 950 -66.18 -0.45 19.69
N PRO A 951 -66.38 -0.39 18.36
CA PRO A 951 -67.12 0.71 17.73
C PRO A 951 -68.51 0.94 18.34
N ASP A 952 -69.21 -0.14 18.72
CA ASP A 952 -70.52 -0.13 19.40
C ASP A 952 -70.49 0.30 20.90
N GLY A 953 -69.33 0.67 21.43
CA GLY A 953 -69.13 1.04 22.83
C GLY A 953 -68.32 0.03 23.64
N PHE A 954 -68.74 -0.20 24.89
CA PHE A 954 -67.91 -0.86 25.91
C PHE A 954 -68.28 -2.32 26.12
N ARG A 955 -67.39 -3.25 25.74
CA ARG A 955 -67.59 -4.70 25.91
C ARG A 955 -67.02 -5.18 27.25
N TYR A 956 -67.88 -5.63 28.16
CA TYR A 956 -67.54 -6.10 29.52
C TYR A 956 -68.32 -7.38 29.86
N ARG A 957 -67.63 -8.38 30.43
CA ARG A 957 -68.20 -9.71 30.78
C ARG A 957 -69.06 -10.35 29.66
N GLY A 958 -68.72 -10.10 28.40
CA GLY A 958 -69.44 -10.60 27.21
C GLY A 958 -70.64 -9.78 26.74
N ARG A 959 -71.02 -8.70 27.44
CA ARG A 959 -72.08 -7.75 27.03
C ARG A 959 -71.47 -6.47 26.49
N VAL A 960 -72.15 -5.82 25.55
CA VAL A 960 -71.78 -4.47 25.04
C VAL A 960 -72.68 -3.43 25.69
N HIS A 961 -72.10 -2.30 26.10
CA HIS A 961 -72.79 -1.18 26.72
C HIS A 961 -72.45 0.11 25.96
N GLY A 962 -73.43 0.74 25.33
CA GLY A 962 -73.20 1.94 24.48
C GLY A 962 -72.81 3.24 25.20
N THR A 963 -72.69 3.25 26.54
CA THR A 963 -72.15 4.38 27.32
C THR A 963 -71.46 3.89 28.59
N ILE A 964 -70.49 4.65 29.12
CA ILE A 964 -69.80 4.30 30.37
C ILE A 964 -70.76 4.30 31.57
N ASN A 965 -71.83 5.10 31.52
CA ASN A 965 -72.85 5.16 32.56
C ASN A 965 -73.70 3.89 32.60
N ASN A 966 -74.07 3.33 31.44
CA ASN A 966 -74.80 2.06 31.37
C ASN A 966 -73.92 0.88 31.83
N LEU A 967 -72.65 0.86 31.43
CA LEU A 967 -71.64 -0.07 31.95
C LEU A 967 -71.52 0.03 33.48
N LEU A 968 -71.37 1.25 34.03
CA LEU A 968 -71.20 1.46 35.47
C LEU A 968 -72.48 1.19 36.28
N LYS A 969 -73.68 1.38 35.71
CA LYS A 969 -74.93 0.96 36.35
C LYS A 969 -74.96 -0.56 36.48
N TRP A 970 -74.80 -1.27 35.36
CA TRP A 970 -74.82 -2.73 35.35
C TRP A 970 -73.74 -3.33 36.25
N PHE A 971 -72.52 -2.78 36.23
CA PHE A 971 -71.43 -3.15 37.14
C PHE A 971 -71.80 -2.98 38.63
N LYS A 972 -72.43 -1.87 39.05
CA LYS A 972 -72.84 -1.66 40.44
C LYS A 972 -73.88 -2.68 40.93
N GLU A 973 -74.69 -3.18 40.03
CA GLU A 973 -75.67 -4.24 40.30
C GLU A 973 -74.98 -5.62 40.35
N HIS A 974 -74.03 -5.91 39.44
CA HIS A 974 -73.51 -7.26 39.17
C HIS A 974 -72.04 -7.52 39.62
N PHE A 975 -71.35 -6.58 40.28
CA PHE A 975 -69.93 -6.73 40.70
C PHE A 975 -69.66 -7.87 41.70
N ARG A 976 -70.71 -8.39 42.33
CA ARG A 976 -70.64 -9.53 43.26
C ARG A 976 -70.65 -10.87 42.54
N ASP A 977 -71.24 -10.92 41.35
CA ASP A 977 -71.47 -12.12 40.57
C ASP A 977 -70.14 -12.74 40.13
N PRO A 978 -70.06 -14.08 40.03
CA PRO A 978 -68.89 -14.75 39.47
C PRO A 978 -68.61 -14.19 38.07
N VAL A 979 -67.32 -13.98 37.76
CA VAL A 979 -66.90 -13.62 36.41
C VAL A 979 -67.26 -14.79 35.49
N PRO A 980 -67.94 -14.58 34.34
CA PRO A 980 -68.19 -15.65 33.39
C PRO A 980 -66.89 -16.40 33.03
N GLY A 981 -66.87 -17.71 33.26
CA GLY A 981 -65.67 -18.56 33.13
C GLY A 981 -64.88 -18.82 34.42
N ALA A 982 -65.24 -18.23 35.57
CA ALA A 982 -64.61 -18.49 36.86
C ALA A 982 -65.44 -19.49 37.71
N GLY A 983 -64.99 -20.75 37.79
CA GLY A 983 -65.66 -21.82 38.55
C GLY A 983 -65.69 -21.61 40.07
N ALA A 984 -66.68 -22.23 40.72
CA ALA A 984 -66.89 -22.12 42.17
C ALA A 984 -65.88 -22.95 43.00
N PRO A 985 -65.43 -22.46 44.17
CA PRO A 985 -64.45 -23.16 44.99
C PRO A 985 -65.10 -24.13 46.01
N GLY A 986 -64.86 -25.44 45.87
CA GLY A 986 -64.94 -26.37 47.00
C GLY A 986 -65.60 -27.74 46.78
N SER A 987 -64.84 -28.70 46.27
CA SER A 987 -64.89 -30.10 46.74
C SER A 987 -63.55 -30.81 46.48
N ARG A 988 -63.37 -32.03 46.99
CA ARG A 988 -62.04 -32.59 47.38
C ARG A 988 -61.78 -34.00 46.85
N ARG A 989 -60.73 -34.15 46.01
CA ARG A 989 -59.87 -35.36 45.79
C ARG A 989 -58.67 -34.92 44.93
N GLN A 990 -57.42 -35.15 45.36
CA GLN A 990 -56.59 -36.38 45.23
C GLN A 990 -56.21 -36.76 43.79
N GLN A 991 -55.05 -36.25 43.36
CA GLN A 991 -53.86 -36.95 42.84
C GLN A 991 -53.96 -38.07 41.76
N TYR A 992 -53.05 -37.97 40.78
CA TYR A 992 -52.62 -38.95 39.76
C TYR A 992 -53.59 -39.35 38.62
N GLY A 993 -52.99 -39.78 37.51
CA GLY A 993 -53.67 -40.36 36.33
C GLY A 993 -53.42 -39.60 35.02
N GLN A 994 -52.94 -40.30 33.99
CA GLN A 994 -52.89 -39.81 32.59
C GLN A 994 -54.02 -40.44 31.77
N THR A 995 -54.59 -39.70 30.81
CA THR A 995 -55.29 -40.21 29.59
C THR A 995 -56.57 -41.09 29.82
N PRO A 996 -57.31 -41.55 28.78
CA PRO A 996 -57.63 -40.99 27.44
C PRO A 996 -59.18 -41.05 27.13
N LEU A 997 -59.54 -41.05 25.83
CA LEU A 997 -60.65 -41.80 25.16
C LEU A 997 -62.04 -41.17 24.87
N SER A 998 -62.48 -41.44 23.63
CA SER A 998 -63.84 -41.78 23.15
C SER A 998 -63.73 -42.05 21.63
N MET A 999 -64.31 -43.06 20.95
CA MET A 999 -65.16 -44.21 21.31
C MET A 999 -65.00 -45.30 20.22
N GLY A 1000 -64.84 -46.59 20.57
CA GLY A 1000 -65.82 -47.67 20.25
C GLY A 1000 -65.35 -48.59 19.09
N GLY A 1001 -65.66 -49.89 19.00
CA GLY A 1001 -66.40 -50.84 19.86
C GLY A 1001 -65.91 -52.31 19.64
N GLY A 1002 -66.67 -53.34 20.05
CA GLY A 1002 -66.28 -54.77 19.94
C GLY A 1002 -66.39 -55.39 18.51
N SER A 1003 -66.12 -56.69 18.27
CA SER A 1003 -66.03 -57.83 19.21
C SER A 1003 -65.43 -59.14 18.65
N VAL A 1004 -64.60 -59.85 19.47
CA VAL A 1004 -64.49 -61.34 19.64
C VAL A 1004 -63.93 -62.26 18.52
N SER A 1005 -63.24 -63.35 18.95
CA SER A 1005 -62.63 -64.50 18.20
C SER A 1005 -61.18 -64.29 17.68
N GLY A 1006 -60.25 -65.27 17.72
CA GLY A 1006 -60.23 -66.59 18.38
C GLY A 1006 -59.05 -67.51 17.95
N ASN A 1007 -58.54 -68.35 18.87
CA ASN A 1007 -57.61 -69.50 18.71
C ASN A 1007 -56.13 -69.34 18.26
N THR A 1008 -55.31 -70.24 18.82
CA THR A 1008 -53.94 -70.68 18.44
C THR A 1008 -54.04 -72.00 17.59
N PRO A 1009 -53.00 -72.83 17.25
CA PRO A 1009 -51.57 -72.90 17.67
C PRO A 1009 -50.53 -73.32 16.56
N TYR A 1010 -49.35 -73.76 17.01
CA TYR A 1010 -48.29 -74.57 16.33
C TYR A 1010 -47.13 -73.93 15.52
N THR A 1011 -46.01 -74.68 15.54
CA THR A 1011 -44.71 -74.62 14.82
C THR A 1011 -44.50 -75.98 14.09
N PRO A 1012 -43.44 -76.32 13.27
CA PRO A 1012 -42.05 -75.80 13.28
C PRO A 1012 -41.23 -75.79 11.94
N SER A 1013 -39.95 -75.40 12.08
CA SER A 1013 -38.72 -75.88 11.38
C SER A 1013 -38.50 -75.76 9.85
N ALA A 1014 -37.42 -75.05 9.46
CA ALA A 1014 -36.35 -75.53 8.54
C ALA A 1014 -35.06 -74.66 8.61
N THR A 1015 -33.88 -75.29 8.54
CA THR A 1015 -32.47 -74.76 8.52
C THR A 1015 -31.55 -75.86 7.90
N PRO A 1016 -30.19 -75.84 7.86
CA PRO A 1016 -29.12 -74.86 8.21
C PRO A 1016 -28.25 -74.48 6.97
N SER A 1017 -27.01 -73.95 6.96
CA SER A 1017 -25.95 -73.53 7.95
C SER A 1017 -25.29 -72.22 7.43
N ASN A 1018 -24.11 -71.67 7.82
CA ASN A 1018 -22.96 -71.90 8.75
C ASN A 1018 -22.68 -70.53 9.47
N LEU A 1019 -21.92 -70.33 10.55
CA LEU A 1019 -20.73 -70.92 11.22
C LEU A 1019 -19.33 -70.37 10.82
N LEU A 1020 -18.79 -69.55 11.75
CA LEU A 1020 -17.37 -69.38 12.14
C LEU A 1020 -16.37 -68.75 11.14
N ASP A 1021 -15.21 -68.24 11.56
CA ASP A 1021 -14.84 -67.36 12.70
C ASP A 1021 -13.40 -66.81 12.46
N ASP A 1022 -12.83 -66.17 13.47
CA ASP A 1022 -11.40 -65.98 13.75
C ASP A 1022 -10.58 -64.96 12.94
N SER A 1023 -9.66 -64.35 13.68
CA SER A 1023 -8.57 -63.52 13.21
C SER A 1023 -7.24 -64.16 13.61
N GLU A 1024 -6.28 -64.26 12.69
CA GLU A 1024 -4.87 -63.98 12.99
C GLU A 1024 -4.07 -63.78 11.71
N ALA A 1025 -2.81 -63.33 11.84
CA ALA A 1025 -1.96 -62.95 10.72
C ALA A 1025 -0.60 -63.64 10.78
N ASN A 1026 -0.03 -64.01 9.63
CA ASN A 1026 1.40 -63.74 9.37
C ASN A 1026 1.88 -63.99 7.92
N SER A 1027 2.95 -63.27 7.59
CA SER A 1027 4.09 -63.67 6.73
C SER A 1027 3.95 -63.92 5.21
N LEU A 1028 4.48 -62.93 4.48
CA LEU A 1028 5.68 -63.02 3.61
C LEU A 1028 5.61 -63.34 2.10
N MET A 1029 6.53 -62.64 1.42
CA MET A 1029 7.25 -62.96 0.16
C MET A 1029 6.57 -62.87 -1.23
N GLN A 1030 6.85 -61.72 -1.86
CA GLN A 1030 7.69 -61.60 -3.07
C GLN A 1030 7.10 -61.62 -4.51
N GLN A 1031 7.61 -60.62 -5.27
CA GLN A 1031 8.13 -60.65 -6.65
C GLN A 1031 7.23 -60.47 -7.90
N TYR A 1032 7.57 -59.41 -8.64
CA TYR A 1032 7.90 -59.35 -10.09
C TYR A 1032 6.81 -59.65 -11.16
N GLN A 1033 6.47 -58.66 -12.01
CA GLN A 1033 7.01 -58.39 -13.39
C GLN A 1033 6.25 -59.17 -14.51
N PHE A 1034 6.35 -58.89 -15.81
CA PHE A 1034 7.14 -57.92 -16.62
C PHE A 1034 6.40 -57.60 -17.94
N GLY A 1035 6.77 -56.48 -18.60
CA GLY A 1035 6.97 -56.44 -20.07
C GLY A 1035 5.79 -56.00 -20.97
N ASP A 1036 6.04 -55.50 -22.19
CA ASP A 1036 7.32 -55.11 -22.82
C ASP A 1036 7.12 -54.17 -24.04
N SER A 1037 8.13 -53.30 -24.33
CA SER A 1037 8.59 -52.77 -25.64
C SER A 1037 7.60 -52.15 -26.67
N ARG A 1038 7.95 -51.14 -27.51
CA ARG A 1038 9.21 -50.38 -27.76
C ARG A 1038 8.94 -49.11 -28.63
N VAL A 1039 9.96 -48.23 -28.67
CA VAL A 1039 10.41 -47.30 -29.76
C VAL A 1039 10.67 -45.85 -29.26
N THR A 1040 11.81 -45.31 -29.67
CA THR A 1040 12.49 -44.03 -29.33
C THR A 1040 12.74 -43.21 -30.63
N PRO A 1041 13.29 -41.96 -30.66
CA PRO A 1041 14.20 -41.34 -29.67
C PRO A 1041 14.15 -39.80 -29.39
N ALA A 1042 15.03 -39.41 -28.44
CA ALA A 1042 15.68 -38.09 -28.25
C ALA A 1042 14.88 -36.96 -27.52
N TYR A 1043 15.50 -35.90 -26.97
CA TYR A 1043 16.94 -35.53 -26.89
C TYR A 1043 17.28 -34.74 -25.58
N SER A 1044 18.38 -35.12 -24.92
CA SER A 1044 19.30 -34.34 -24.04
C SER A 1044 18.83 -33.31 -23.00
N THR A 1045 19.27 -33.52 -21.74
CA THR A 1045 19.52 -32.48 -20.71
C THR A 1045 20.77 -32.80 -19.87
N SER A 1046 21.53 -31.78 -19.50
CA SER A 1046 22.60 -31.73 -18.47
C SER A 1046 22.73 -30.27 -18.00
N GLY A 1047 23.34 -29.86 -16.89
CA GLY A 1047 24.08 -30.49 -15.76
C GLY A 1047 24.87 -29.34 -15.11
N PHE A 1048 24.92 -29.14 -13.78
CA PHE A 1048 25.67 -29.93 -12.81
C PHE A 1048 25.27 -29.60 -11.35
N THR A 1049 25.83 -30.35 -10.38
CA THR A 1049 25.54 -30.31 -8.93
C THR A 1049 26.68 -29.72 -8.08
N PRO A 1050 26.40 -29.13 -6.91
CA PRO A 1050 27.40 -28.83 -5.86
C PRO A 1050 27.55 -29.98 -4.85
N SER A 1051 28.70 -30.07 -4.17
CA SER A 1051 28.87 -30.92 -2.98
C SER A 1051 29.91 -30.37 -1.98
N ASP A 1052 29.80 -30.89 -0.75
CA ASP A 1052 30.80 -30.98 0.31
C ASP A 1052 31.25 -29.73 1.11
N THR A 1053 30.94 -29.79 2.40
CA THR A 1053 31.41 -28.92 3.49
C THR A 1053 32.79 -29.36 4.03
N PRO A 1054 33.48 -28.51 4.79
CA PRO A 1054 33.64 -28.88 6.20
C PRO A 1054 33.35 -27.74 7.20
N SER A 1055 33.23 -28.11 8.48
CA SER A 1055 32.91 -27.25 9.61
C SER A 1055 34.12 -26.53 10.23
N SER A 1056 33.89 -25.39 10.88
CA SER A 1056 34.70 -24.94 12.01
C SER A 1056 33.90 -24.01 12.94
N ASN A 1057 34.27 -23.97 14.23
CA ASN A 1057 33.62 -23.15 15.24
C ASN A 1057 34.13 -21.70 15.20
N PHE A 1058 33.31 -20.76 15.64
CA PHE A 1058 33.77 -19.46 16.15
C PHE A 1058 33.28 -19.26 17.58
N GLY A 1059 34.17 -18.71 18.41
CA GLY A 1059 33.91 -18.22 19.76
C GLY A 1059 34.74 -16.96 20.01
N ASP A 1060 34.31 -16.12 20.95
CA ASP A 1060 34.90 -14.80 21.23
C ASP A 1060 36.37 -14.92 21.75
N ASN A 1061 37.29 -13.97 21.53
CA ASN A 1061 37.25 -12.65 22.15
C ASN A 1061 38.40 -11.68 21.71
N ASN A 1062 38.08 -10.38 21.73
CA ASN A 1062 38.88 -9.19 22.16
C ASN A 1062 40.41 -9.01 21.95
N TYR A 1063 40.71 -7.79 21.46
CA TYR A 1063 41.72 -6.81 21.94
C TYR A 1063 43.19 -6.76 21.42
N TRP A 1064 43.55 -5.56 20.94
CA TRP A 1064 44.85 -4.86 20.98
C TRP A 1064 46.11 -5.45 20.32
N GLY A 1065 46.48 -4.86 19.17
CA GLY A 1065 47.70 -4.02 19.03
C GLY A 1065 49.09 -4.69 19.01
N GLY A 1066 49.87 -4.41 17.95
CA GLY A 1066 51.34 -4.54 17.97
C GLY A 1066 51.98 -5.14 16.71
N THR A 1067 52.65 -4.31 15.94
CA THR A 1067 53.82 -4.69 15.10
C THR A 1067 55.07 -4.82 16.01
N PRO A 1068 56.26 -5.34 15.58
CA PRO A 1068 56.74 -5.44 14.20
C PRO A 1068 57.72 -6.60 13.83
N ARG A 1069 58.24 -6.51 12.59
CA ARG A 1069 59.57 -6.96 12.07
C ARG A 1069 59.77 -8.39 11.53
N THR A 1070 60.50 -8.38 10.42
CA THR A 1070 61.17 -9.45 9.65
C THR A 1070 62.60 -9.69 10.22
N PRO A 1071 63.60 -10.34 9.57
CA PRO A 1071 63.64 -11.10 8.29
C PRO A 1071 64.44 -12.44 8.32
N LYS A 1072 64.46 -13.20 7.20
CA LYS A 1072 65.68 -13.65 6.47
C LYS A 1072 65.46 -14.70 5.35
N THR A 1073 66.17 -14.51 4.24
CA THR A 1073 66.59 -15.48 3.21
C THR A 1073 68.06 -15.95 3.53
N PRO A 1074 68.85 -16.70 2.71
CA PRO A 1074 68.66 -17.19 1.31
C PRO A 1074 69.25 -18.59 0.94
N GLN A 1075 69.24 -18.91 -0.38
CA GLN A 1075 70.17 -19.75 -1.19
C GLN A 1075 70.35 -21.28 -0.94
N MET A 1076 70.38 -22.08 -2.04
CA MET A 1076 71.63 -22.57 -2.69
C MET A 1076 71.41 -23.33 -4.04
N HIS A 1077 72.50 -23.77 -4.69
CA HIS A 1077 72.61 -24.17 -6.12
C HIS A 1077 72.60 -25.69 -6.43
N HIS A 1078 72.23 -26.05 -7.68
CA HIS A 1078 72.93 -26.90 -8.69
C HIS A 1078 71.91 -27.59 -9.63
N GLY A 1079 72.19 -27.95 -10.90
CA GLY A 1079 73.34 -27.69 -11.78
C GLY A 1079 73.36 -28.58 -13.05
N GLY A 1080 73.76 -28.04 -14.23
CA GLY A 1080 73.92 -28.76 -15.51
C GLY A 1080 72.63 -28.94 -16.36
N GLY A 1081 72.68 -29.12 -17.69
CA GLY A 1081 73.82 -29.04 -18.62
C GLY A 1081 73.47 -29.38 -20.09
N ASP A 1082 74.27 -28.85 -21.04
CA ASP A 1082 74.49 -29.27 -22.45
C ASP A 1082 73.37 -29.29 -23.54
N ARG A 1083 73.48 -28.26 -24.44
CA ARG A 1083 73.75 -28.36 -25.92
C ARG A 1083 72.65 -28.16 -27.01
N TYR A 1084 73.19 -27.58 -28.09
CA TYR A 1084 72.83 -27.60 -29.54
C TYR A 1084 71.68 -26.76 -30.14
N HIS A 1085 72.11 -25.59 -30.67
CA HIS A 1085 71.99 -25.14 -32.08
C HIS A 1085 70.63 -24.70 -32.69
N GLN A 1086 70.69 -23.48 -33.29
CA GLN A 1086 70.15 -23.04 -34.61
C GLN A 1086 68.79 -23.61 -35.11
N GLY A 1087 67.80 -22.83 -35.55
CA GLY A 1087 67.83 -21.45 -36.04
C GLY A 1087 67.22 -21.36 -37.47
N GLY A 1088 66.65 -20.21 -37.84
CA GLY A 1088 65.98 -19.98 -39.15
C GLY A 1088 64.54 -19.49 -38.96
N LYS A 1089 64.17 -18.26 -39.37
CA LYS A 1089 64.05 -17.67 -40.73
C LYS A 1089 62.88 -18.25 -41.54
N GLN A 1090 62.19 -17.53 -42.44
CA GLN A 1090 61.91 -16.09 -42.70
C GLN A 1090 61.05 -16.05 -43.99
N ARG A 1091 60.41 -14.91 -44.33
CA ARG A 1091 59.76 -14.59 -45.64
C ARG A 1091 58.40 -15.27 -45.87
N GLN A 1092 57.30 -14.51 -46.05
CA GLN A 1092 56.88 -13.67 -47.20
C GLN A 1092 56.46 -14.48 -48.45
N HIS A 1093 55.19 -14.37 -48.88
CA HIS A 1093 54.86 -13.63 -50.11
C HIS A 1093 53.35 -13.33 -50.35
N HIS A 1094 53.13 -12.10 -50.80
CA HIS A 1094 52.01 -11.49 -51.56
C HIS A 1094 50.73 -12.23 -51.98
N SER A 1095 49.63 -11.47 -51.84
CA SER A 1095 48.52 -11.26 -52.81
C SER A 1095 47.48 -12.41 -52.96
N ARG A 1096 46.22 -12.14 -53.34
CA ARG A 1096 45.59 -10.98 -54.01
C ARG A 1096 44.24 -10.64 -53.37
N GLY A 1097 43.81 -9.38 -53.44
CA GLY A 1097 42.45 -8.99 -53.05
C GLY A 1097 41.46 -9.02 -54.22
N ARG A 1098 40.16 -9.09 -53.91
CA ARG A 1098 39.09 -8.43 -54.69
C ARG A 1098 37.81 -8.27 -53.86
N HIS A 1099 37.05 -7.25 -54.25
CA HIS A 1099 35.67 -6.95 -53.87
C HIS A 1099 34.71 -8.18 -54.00
N HIS A 1100 33.46 -8.18 -53.48
CA HIS A 1100 32.52 -7.06 -53.53
C HIS A 1100 31.24 -7.24 -52.69
N ASN A 1101 30.75 -6.12 -52.14
CA ASN A 1101 29.35 -5.69 -52.01
C ASN A 1101 28.31 -6.47 -51.17
N ARG A 1102 27.60 -5.69 -50.33
CA ARG A 1102 26.24 -5.90 -49.76
C ARG A 1102 26.14 -6.98 -48.67
N ARG A 1103 25.28 -6.79 -47.67
CA ARG A 1103 24.06 -5.95 -47.65
C ARG A 1103 23.96 -5.05 -46.43
#